data_AF-A0A653QTW8-F1
#
_entry.id   AF-A0A653QTW8-F1
#
_cell.length_a   1.000
_cell.length_b   1.000
_cell.length_c   1.000
_cell.angle_alpha   90.00
_cell.angle_beta   90.00
_cell.angle_gamma   90.00
#
_symmetry.space_group_name_H-M   'P 1'
#
loop_
_entity.id
_entity.type
_entity.pdbx_description
1 polymer ?
#
loop_
_entity_poly.entity_id
_entity_poly.type
_entity_poly.pdbx_seq_one_letter_code
_entity_poly.pdbx_strand_id
1 'polypeptide(L)'
;MNSNKTHKTICSYCGVGCGILVDVDAKGTITVDGNPDYPSNKGMLCSKGRNLNYVAQDTSDRILYPEMKWSRNHPLQRVSWDTAFERAAAVFKSIIAKHGPDSVGFYVSGQCLTEEYYLINKLTKGFIGTNNIDTNSRLCMSSAVVGYKKTLGEDSVPISYDDIELADCFLIAGANPAWCHPILYRRLEKHKEENPNVKIIVVDPRKTQTCAGADLHLQILPGTDVILFNAIARRLIEKRKIDTAFIKKHTANFEACKEMAYSLSLKEAAKKCGIPVADIRKAAEYIGNAKKFISMWTMGLNQSVIGVAKNVSLLNLSLLTGQIGKPGSGPFSLTGQPNAMGGREVGGMASLLAAHKNLGNPKHRKEVSDFWGGGEIQAEPGYTATEMFDALDEGKLKAIWIICTNPAVSMPNVNKVERALKKAKFVVVQDISHNSETTKFADLLLPAAGWLEKEGTMTNSERRISYLPKVIDAPGEALPDAEIIWRFAQAMGYTGFDYANSSEVYDEHCLLTKGTEIDISGLSYDRLKNEGSFQWPVPHKTHKGTPRLFTDRKFFTNDKKAHFNAPATLYNKSEETDNEYPLILNSGRVRDQWHTRTKTGKVKRLLTHIPQPYLEMNAVDAYLRKIKDGDIAVVKSRRGQVQVKVQLNYDIRESVVFLPMHWGKVLNNDFGRANNLTNDLVDPVSKEPDFKYCAVEVTKYVKEKQKVVVVGAGAAAYRFIQSYREKNTVDELHVFSKEKDPFYNRVLLPEYVSDELSWEALEKLKEGELQKLDVTLHSGICIDNINADDKTVVDAKGIRHSYDLLIMATGSRAFIPSDVQIKLPGRFTMRERGDADKLRKYLAETGLKAKDQNVVIVGGGLLGLELAAALKKININISIIQRAPRLMERQLDSVASRLLAEDVMERGINLYFDNEVSTVFEDKEQKHSLLVNLKTGRTIQCNAIVYAIGTRPNIELAKQTGVHTRRGVVVNSYLQSSDPSIFALGEIAEYKNSLFGITSAAEQQADIAANFILGDFSSIYNGSVLMNILKFENLDLCSIGMVNSPLGDSSYEEIILMDVSKRFYKKCIVKDDTLKGAILLGDKNEFAEFKKLIEEEIELSEKRNELLRGATTSVPMKGKLVCSCSQVGKGNVIDAIKAGCSDFNKLCSETGAGLGCGSCKPEIKELLKNQLVLAN
;
A
#
# COMPACT_ATOMS: atom_id res chain seq x y z
N MET A 1 16.02 35.46 5.67
CA MET A 1 15.54 34.22 6.29
C MET A 1 14.23 34.56 7.00
N ASN A 2 13.09 34.39 6.33
CA ASN A 2 11.80 34.53 7.00
C ASN A 2 11.65 33.36 7.98
N SER A 3 11.30 33.64 9.23
CA SER A 3 11.18 32.60 10.26
C SER A 3 10.09 31.61 9.87
N ASN A 4 10.44 30.35 9.65
CA ASN A 4 9.46 29.28 9.54
C ASN A 4 8.62 29.26 10.83
N LYS A 5 7.30 29.19 10.70
CA LYS A 5 6.40 29.09 11.85
C LYS A 5 6.26 27.62 12.21
N THR A 6 6.86 27.20 13.31
CA THR A 6 6.74 25.84 13.83
C THR A 6 5.47 25.68 14.67
N HIS A 7 4.67 24.66 14.36
CA HIS A 7 3.44 24.32 15.07
C HIS A 7 3.60 22.99 15.81
N LYS A 8 3.11 22.92 17.06
CA LYS A 8 3.07 21.69 17.85
C LYS A 8 1.72 20.99 17.62
N THR A 9 1.76 19.71 17.29
CA THR A 9 0.56 18.87 17.07
C THR A 9 0.84 17.43 17.49
N ILE A 10 -0.10 16.52 17.21
CA ILE A 10 0.03 15.09 17.46
C ILE A 10 -0.26 14.27 16.20
N CYS A 11 0.29 13.05 16.17
CA CYS A 11 0.05 12.06 15.13
C CYS A 11 -1.40 11.54 15.15
N SER A 12 -2.03 11.48 13.97
CA SER A 12 -3.43 11.05 13.79
C SER A 12 -3.58 9.58 13.34
N TYR A 13 -2.63 8.70 13.69
CA TYR A 13 -2.64 7.28 13.29
C TYR A 13 -3.01 6.28 14.40
N CYS A 14 -2.07 5.89 15.26
CA CYS A 14 -2.34 4.91 16.31
C CYS A 14 -2.64 5.59 17.65
N GLY A 15 -3.21 4.85 18.60
CA GLY A 15 -3.57 5.35 19.93
C GLY A 15 -2.39 5.74 20.84
N VAL A 16 -1.18 5.94 20.32
CA VAL A 16 -0.01 6.40 21.10
C VAL A 16 -0.04 7.93 21.28
N GLY A 17 -0.52 8.68 20.30
CA GLY A 17 -0.56 10.15 20.36
C GLY A 17 0.83 10.80 20.37
N CYS A 18 1.73 10.38 19.48
CA CYS A 18 3.07 10.96 19.36
C CYS A 18 3.02 12.47 19.03
N GLY A 19 3.81 13.28 19.74
CA GLY A 19 3.95 14.71 19.44
C GLY A 19 4.81 14.96 18.21
N ILE A 20 4.38 15.91 17.39
CA ILE A 20 4.96 16.29 16.10
C ILE A 20 5.19 17.81 16.09
N LEU A 21 6.33 18.22 15.54
CA LEU A 21 6.60 19.58 15.09
C LEU A 21 6.30 19.66 13.59
N VAL A 22 5.53 20.67 13.20
CA VAL A 22 5.17 20.92 11.81
C VAL A 22 5.72 22.29 11.41
N ASP A 23 6.55 22.32 10.39
CA ASP A 23 6.99 23.57 9.76
C ASP A 23 6.31 23.73 8.41
N VAL A 24 5.84 24.94 8.14
CA VAL A 24 5.28 25.34 6.84
C VAL A 24 6.16 26.44 6.27
N ASP A 25 6.72 26.18 5.10
CA ASP A 25 7.57 27.17 4.41
C ASP A 25 6.72 28.23 3.65
N ALA A 26 7.38 29.22 3.06
CA ALA A 26 6.72 30.28 2.30
C ALA A 26 5.98 29.80 1.04
N LYS A 27 6.27 28.59 0.55
CA LYS A 27 5.59 27.95 -0.58
C LYS A 27 4.41 27.07 -0.13
N GLY A 28 4.19 26.90 1.18
CA GLY A 28 3.19 26.01 1.74
C GLY A 28 3.65 24.56 1.89
N THR A 29 4.93 24.26 1.65
CA THR A 29 5.50 22.91 1.84
C THR A 29 5.51 22.57 3.32
N ILE A 30 5.07 21.36 3.64
CA ILE A 30 4.96 20.86 5.01
C ILE A 30 6.09 19.88 5.30
N THR A 31 6.85 20.14 6.37
CA THR A 31 7.80 19.18 6.95
C THR A 31 7.38 18.78 8.35
N VAL A 32 7.70 17.55 8.74
CA VAL A 32 7.32 16.97 10.03
C VAL A 32 8.51 16.35 10.74
N ASP A 33 8.67 16.70 12.02
CA ASP A 33 9.65 16.11 12.92
C ASP A 33 9.01 15.68 14.23
N GLY A 34 9.66 14.76 14.95
CA GLY A 34 9.18 14.35 16.26
C GLY A 34 9.46 15.43 17.30
N ASN A 35 8.46 15.81 18.11
CA ASN A 35 8.66 16.77 19.19
C ASN A 35 9.46 16.14 20.34
N PRO A 36 10.71 16.57 20.61
CA PRO A 36 11.56 16.00 21.67
C PRO A 36 10.96 16.17 23.07
N ASP A 37 10.24 17.28 23.29
CA ASP A 37 9.67 17.64 24.59
C ASP A 37 8.34 16.92 24.89
N TYR A 38 7.78 16.21 23.91
CA TYR A 38 6.48 15.59 24.07
C TYR A 38 6.58 14.22 24.78
N PRO A 39 5.83 13.99 25.87
CA PRO A 39 6.09 12.89 26.81
C PRO A 39 5.89 11.49 26.22
N SER A 40 4.91 11.31 25.33
CA SER A 40 4.57 9.98 24.83
C SER A 40 5.65 9.38 23.93
N ASN A 41 6.30 10.20 23.08
CA ASN A 41 7.27 9.73 22.08
C ASN A 41 8.69 10.27 22.22
N LYS A 42 8.95 11.32 23.01
CA LYS A 42 10.29 11.85 23.27
C LYS A 42 11.09 12.09 21.98
N GLY A 43 10.46 12.72 20.97
CA GLY A 43 11.07 12.98 19.66
C GLY A 43 11.06 11.81 18.66
N MET A 44 10.67 10.61 19.06
CA MET A 44 10.64 9.46 18.14
C MET A 44 9.39 9.46 17.26
N LEU A 45 9.53 9.12 15.98
CA LEU A 45 8.42 8.87 15.06
C LEU A 45 8.66 7.56 14.29
N CYS A 46 7.58 6.81 14.06
CA CYS A 46 7.60 5.63 13.18
C CYS A 46 7.52 6.04 11.69
N SER A 47 7.71 5.09 10.77
CA SER A 47 7.62 5.32 9.32
C SER A 47 6.36 6.10 8.92
N LYS A 48 5.19 5.72 9.45
CA LYS A 48 3.92 6.42 9.18
C LYS A 48 3.94 7.87 9.68
N GLY A 49 4.43 8.10 10.90
CA GLY A 49 4.48 9.43 11.51
C GLY A 49 5.43 10.39 10.80
N ARG A 50 6.61 9.90 10.37
CA ARG A 50 7.62 10.69 9.62
C ARG A 50 7.18 11.10 8.22
N ASN A 51 6.19 10.41 7.65
CA ASN A 51 5.71 10.66 6.28
C ASN A 51 4.27 11.20 6.26
N LEU A 52 3.77 11.69 7.40
CA LEU A 52 2.39 12.19 7.52
C LEU A 52 2.17 13.49 6.73
N ASN A 53 3.23 14.29 6.53
CA ASN A 53 3.19 15.47 5.68
C ASN A 53 2.81 15.16 4.23
N TYR A 54 3.26 14.05 3.64
CA TYR A 54 2.87 13.67 2.28
C TYR A 54 1.38 13.37 2.18
N VAL A 55 0.75 12.84 3.24
CA VAL A 55 -0.70 12.62 3.27
C VAL A 55 -1.48 13.93 3.31
N ALA A 56 -0.97 14.94 4.01
CA ALA A 56 -1.60 16.26 4.07
C ALA A 56 -1.41 17.06 2.77
N GLN A 57 -0.25 16.93 2.11
CA GLN A 57 0.06 17.63 0.86
C GLN A 57 -0.57 16.97 -0.37
N ASP A 58 -0.75 15.64 -0.39
CA ASP A 58 -1.39 14.95 -1.50
C ASP A 58 -2.92 15.12 -1.47
N THR A 59 -3.37 16.06 -2.28
CA THR A 59 -4.79 16.41 -2.46
C THR A 59 -5.43 15.75 -3.69
N SER A 60 -4.74 14.83 -4.37
CA SER A 60 -5.15 14.29 -5.69
C SER A 60 -6.48 13.53 -5.71
N ASP A 61 -6.92 13.00 -4.57
CA ASP A 61 -8.17 12.25 -4.40
C ASP A 61 -9.14 12.93 -3.41
N ARG A 62 -8.90 14.19 -3.05
CA ARG A 62 -9.68 14.90 -2.04
C ARG A 62 -11.09 15.19 -2.54
N ILE A 63 -12.06 15.00 -1.65
CA ILE A 63 -13.42 15.47 -1.86
C ILE A 63 -13.40 16.97 -1.59
N LEU A 64 -13.72 17.78 -2.62
CA LEU A 64 -13.59 19.24 -2.57
C LEU A 64 -14.91 19.96 -2.31
N TYR A 65 -16.04 19.35 -2.67
CA TYR A 65 -17.37 19.95 -2.61
C TYR A 65 -18.39 18.92 -2.15
N PRO A 66 -19.53 19.33 -1.56
CA PRO A 66 -20.66 18.44 -1.38
C PRO A 66 -21.10 17.85 -2.71
N GLU A 67 -21.30 16.54 -2.76
CA GLU A 67 -21.79 15.83 -3.94
C GLU A 67 -23.04 15.03 -3.59
N MET A 68 -24.04 15.03 -4.47
CA MET A 68 -25.33 14.41 -4.18
C MET A 68 -25.91 13.69 -5.40
N LYS A 69 -26.62 12.60 -5.15
CA LYS A 69 -27.49 11.93 -6.13
C LYS A 69 -28.92 12.41 -5.94
N TRP A 70 -29.54 12.91 -7.01
CA TRP A 70 -30.97 13.26 -7.00
C TRP A 70 -31.89 12.04 -6.94
N SER A 71 -31.41 10.91 -7.47
CA SER A 71 -32.06 9.60 -7.42
C SER A 71 -30.98 8.51 -7.44
N ARG A 72 -31.26 7.28 -6.98
CA ARG A 72 -30.25 6.22 -6.83
C ARG A 72 -29.50 5.87 -8.12
N ASN A 73 -30.17 6.04 -9.27
CA ASN A 73 -29.59 5.74 -10.59
C ASN A 73 -28.88 6.96 -11.22
N HIS A 74 -28.93 8.13 -10.58
CA HIS A 74 -28.25 9.32 -11.07
C HIS A 74 -26.78 9.32 -10.60
N PRO A 75 -25.86 9.91 -11.40
CA PRO A 75 -24.49 10.14 -10.94
C PRO A 75 -24.47 11.14 -9.78
N LEU A 76 -23.39 11.11 -8.99
CA LEU A 76 -23.09 12.17 -8.01
C LEU A 76 -22.83 13.48 -8.76
N GLN A 77 -23.40 14.57 -8.26
CA GLN A 77 -23.22 15.91 -8.81
C GLN A 77 -22.87 16.88 -7.70
N ARG A 78 -21.97 17.84 -7.98
CA ARG A 78 -21.65 18.93 -7.07
C ARG A 78 -22.91 19.72 -6.70
N VAL A 79 -23.08 20.03 -5.43
CA VAL A 79 -24.13 20.90 -4.89
C VAL A 79 -23.54 21.89 -3.88
N SER A 80 -24.30 22.93 -3.51
CA SER A 80 -23.91 23.81 -2.40
C SER A 80 -24.10 23.14 -1.05
N TRP A 81 -23.39 23.62 -0.03
CA TRP A 81 -23.60 23.19 1.36
C TRP A 81 -25.03 23.37 1.83
N ASP A 82 -25.67 24.50 1.51
CA ASP A 82 -27.05 24.76 1.92
C ASP A 82 -28.02 23.74 1.30
N THR A 83 -27.87 23.45 0.00
CA THR A 83 -28.66 22.40 -0.69
C THR A 83 -28.44 21.03 -0.04
N ALA A 84 -27.20 20.69 0.29
CA ALA A 84 -26.84 19.43 0.93
C ALA A 84 -27.50 19.29 2.31
N PHE A 85 -27.44 20.32 3.16
CA PHE A 85 -28.05 20.32 4.48
C PHE A 85 -29.57 20.33 4.43
N GLU A 86 -30.18 21.16 3.58
CA GLU A 86 -31.63 21.18 3.38
C GLU A 86 -32.15 19.79 2.96
N ARG A 87 -31.47 19.14 2.01
CA ARG A 87 -31.83 17.80 1.58
C ARG A 87 -31.65 16.77 2.69
N ALA A 88 -30.49 16.74 3.35
CA ALA A 88 -30.20 15.80 4.42
C ALA A 88 -31.24 15.94 5.55
N ALA A 89 -31.51 17.17 5.99
CA ALA A 89 -32.48 17.44 7.04
C ALA A 89 -33.90 17.06 6.63
N ALA A 90 -34.33 17.38 5.40
CA ALA A 90 -35.63 16.99 4.90
C ALA A 90 -35.82 15.47 4.85
N VAL A 91 -34.81 14.73 4.38
CA VAL A 91 -34.85 13.25 4.31
C VAL A 91 -34.86 12.63 5.70
N PHE A 92 -34.00 13.10 6.62
CA PHE A 92 -33.98 12.61 8.00
C PHE A 92 -35.31 12.89 8.71
N LYS A 93 -35.84 14.12 8.64
CA LYS A 93 -37.16 14.46 9.21
C LYS A 93 -38.26 13.56 8.65
N SER A 94 -38.30 13.34 7.34
CA SER A 94 -39.30 12.47 6.70
C SER A 94 -39.19 11.02 7.16
N ILE A 95 -37.97 10.48 7.24
CA ILE A 95 -37.74 9.10 7.69
C ILE A 95 -38.12 8.93 9.15
N ILE A 96 -37.67 9.83 10.03
CA ILE A 96 -37.97 9.82 11.46
C ILE A 96 -39.48 9.95 11.69
N ALA A 97 -40.16 10.88 11.01
CA ALA A 97 -41.61 11.06 11.15
C ALA A 97 -42.41 9.82 10.73
N LYS A 98 -41.94 9.08 9.71
CA LYS A 98 -42.64 7.90 9.17
C LYS A 98 -42.30 6.60 9.91
N HIS A 99 -41.07 6.46 10.40
CA HIS A 99 -40.53 5.18 10.89
C HIS A 99 -39.99 5.24 12.32
N GLY A 100 -40.06 6.39 12.98
CA GLY A 100 -39.51 6.62 14.31
C GLY A 100 -38.02 6.97 14.31
N PRO A 101 -37.48 7.46 15.44
CA PRO A 101 -36.09 7.92 15.53
C PRO A 101 -35.06 6.80 15.32
N ASP A 102 -35.37 5.56 15.72
CA ASP A 102 -34.47 4.41 15.53
C ASP A 102 -34.36 3.92 14.08
N SER A 103 -35.02 4.60 13.14
CA SER A 103 -34.89 4.36 11.71
C SER A 103 -33.71 5.10 11.06
N VAL A 104 -32.98 5.92 11.83
CA VAL A 104 -31.72 6.57 11.41
C VAL A 104 -30.57 6.21 12.36
N GLY A 105 -29.33 6.27 11.87
CA GLY A 105 -28.16 5.95 12.69
C GLY A 105 -26.85 6.55 12.17
N PHE A 106 -25.88 6.66 13.07
CA PHE A 106 -24.58 7.27 12.82
C PHE A 106 -23.46 6.26 13.11
N TYR A 107 -22.67 5.94 12.08
CA TYR A 107 -21.50 5.08 12.21
C TYR A 107 -20.22 5.91 12.09
N VAL A 108 -19.55 6.11 13.21
CA VAL A 108 -18.45 7.07 13.37
C VAL A 108 -17.11 6.38 13.63
N SER A 109 -16.06 7.15 13.93
CA SER A 109 -14.69 6.65 13.87
C SER A 109 -13.82 7.17 15.01
N GLY A 110 -12.94 6.33 15.56
CA GLY A 110 -11.86 6.75 16.47
C GLY A 110 -10.83 7.70 15.86
N GLN A 111 -11.04 8.14 14.61
CA GLN A 111 -10.35 9.26 13.99
C GLN A 111 -10.97 10.64 14.28
N CYS A 112 -12.24 10.68 14.69
CA CYS A 112 -12.93 11.92 15.02
C CYS A 112 -12.26 12.60 16.22
N LEU A 113 -12.25 13.92 16.22
CA LEU A 113 -11.86 14.72 17.37
C LEU A 113 -12.92 14.60 18.48
N THR A 114 -12.54 14.89 19.71
CA THR A 114 -13.42 14.72 20.88
C THR A 114 -14.69 15.58 20.75
N GLU A 115 -14.55 16.79 20.21
CA GLU A 115 -15.64 17.73 19.96
C GLU A 115 -16.64 17.17 18.93
N GLU A 116 -16.14 16.52 17.89
CA GLU A 116 -16.95 15.90 16.84
C GLU A 116 -17.78 14.74 17.42
N TYR A 117 -17.14 13.87 18.19
CA TYR A 117 -17.83 12.79 18.88
C TYR A 117 -18.90 13.31 19.86
N TYR A 118 -18.58 14.37 20.60
CA TYR A 118 -19.49 15.00 21.55
C TYR A 118 -20.75 15.51 20.85
N LEU A 119 -20.59 16.24 19.75
CA LEU A 119 -21.70 16.79 18.98
C LEU A 119 -22.59 15.69 18.39
N ILE A 120 -22.02 14.62 17.84
CA ILE A 120 -22.82 13.53 17.28
C ILE A 120 -23.59 12.82 18.40
N ASN A 121 -22.97 12.57 19.55
CA ASN A 121 -23.67 11.96 20.68
C ASN A 121 -24.79 12.87 21.24
N LYS A 122 -24.52 14.16 21.41
CA LYS A 122 -25.51 15.18 21.80
C LYS A 122 -26.68 15.19 20.83
N LEU A 123 -26.41 15.30 19.53
CA LEU A 123 -27.43 15.31 18.47
C LEU A 123 -28.26 14.03 18.46
N THR A 124 -27.62 12.86 18.46
CA THR A 124 -28.33 11.58 18.32
C THR A 124 -29.20 11.28 19.54
N LYS A 125 -28.61 11.25 20.73
CA LYS A 125 -29.31 10.82 21.95
C LYS A 125 -30.18 11.93 22.52
N GLY A 126 -29.68 13.16 22.52
CA GLY A 126 -30.34 14.31 23.13
C GLY A 126 -31.44 14.94 22.27
N PHE A 127 -31.34 14.91 20.94
CA PHE A 127 -32.26 15.67 20.07
C PHE A 127 -33.04 14.81 19.07
N ILE A 128 -32.37 13.90 18.35
CA ILE A 128 -33.06 12.94 17.47
C ILE A 128 -33.87 11.93 18.29
N GLY A 129 -33.39 11.61 19.51
CA GLY A 129 -34.06 10.67 20.41
C GLY A 129 -33.76 9.20 20.10
N THR A 130 -32.63 8.91 19.44
CA THR A 130 -32.15 7.55 19.18
C THR A 130 -30.79 7.31 19.81
N ASN A 131 -30.57 6.10 20.31
CA ASN A 131 -29.24 5.64 20.76
C ASN A 131 -28.42 4.99 19.63
N ASN A 132 -28.88 5.07 18.37
CA ASN A 132 -28.21 4.54 17.18
C ASN A 132 -26.99 5.37 16.76
N ILE A 133 -25.99 5.42 17.62
CA ILE A 133 -24.65 5.90 17.34
C ILE A 133 -23.67 4.79 17.73
N ASP A 134 -22.78 4.38 16.83
CA ASP A 134 -21.67 3.52 17.21
C ASP A 134 -20.42 3.84 16.40
N THR A 135 -19.28 3.38 16.91
CA THR A 135 -17.96 3.70 16.35
C THR A 135 -17.25 2.43 15.93
N ASN A 136 -16.34 2.53 14.97
CA ASN A 136 -15.39 1.44 14.70
C ASN A 136 -14.54 1.03 15.94
N SER A 137 -14.55 1.83 17.02
CA SER A 137 -13.98 1.43 18.32
C SER A 137 -14.71 0.22 18.92
N ARG A 138 -16.00 -0.01 18.58
CA ARG A 138 -16.75 -1.25 18.87
C ARG A 138 -15.99 -2.48 18.38
N LEU A 139 -15.43 -2.37 17.17
CA LEU A 139 -14.72 -3.43 16.47
C LEU A 139 -13.31 -3.68 17.03
N CYS A 140 -12.88 -2.92 18.04
CA CYS A 140 -11.47 -2.79 18.41
C CYS A 140 -11.21 -2.98 19.92
N MET A 141 -11.97 -2.27 20.77
CA MET A 141 -11.65 -2.16 22.20
C MET A 141 -12.83 -2.46 23.13
N SER A 142 -14.01 -2.76 22.59
CA SER A 142 -15.25 -2.87 23.39
C SER A 142 -15.13 -3.93 24.50
N SER A 143 -14.47 -5.04 24.24
CA SER A 143 -14.24 -6.09 25.22
C SER A 143 -13.31 -5.65 26.36
N ALA A 144 -12.31 -4.82 26.06
CA ALA A 144 -11.44 -4.21 27.06
C ALA A 144 -12.19 -3.19 27.93
N VAL A 145 -13.06 -2.38 27.32
CA VAL A 145 -13.96 -1.45 28.05
C VAL A 145 -14.78 -2.19 29.08
N VAL A 146 -15.44 -3.28 28.67
CA VAL A 146 -16.24 -4.10 29.59
C VAL A 146 -15.36 -4.74 30.66
N GLY A 147 -14.15 -5.20 30.30
CA GLY A 147 -13.17 -5.75 31.25
C GLY A 147 -12.77 -4.76 32.34
N TYR A 148 -12.46 -3.51 31.97
CA TYR A 148 -12.17 -2.43 32.92
C TYR A 148 -13.38 -2.08 33.77
N LYS A 149 -14.56 -1.88 33.17
CA LYS A 149 -15.80 -1.59 33.92
C LYS A 149 -16.13 -2.65 34.96
N LYS A 150 -16.03 -3.93 34.59
CA LYS A 150 -16.29 -5.05 35.52
C LYS A 150 -15.26 -5.14 36.64
N THR A 151 -14.01 -4.74 36.40
CA THR A 151 -12.92 -4.87 37.36
C THR A 151 -12.75 -3.64 38.25
N LEU A 152 -12.92 -2.44 37.68
CA LEU A 152 -12.55 -1.16 38.27
C LEU A 152 -13.75 -0.21 38.48
N GLY A 153 -14.94 -0.55 37.98
CA GLY A 153 -16.17 0.24 38.06
C GLY A 153 -16.44 1.08 36.81
N GLU A 154 -15.38 1.57 36.15
CA GLU A 154 -15.46 2.37 34.92
C GLU A 154 -14.40 1.93 33.89
N ASP A 155 -14.48 2.50 32.68
CA ASP A 155 -13.45 2.33 31.63
C ASP A 155 -12.22 3.19 31.95
N SER A 156 -11.48 2.78 32.98
CA SER A 156 -10.36 3.55 33.52
C SER A 156 -9.05 2.79 33.32
N VAL A 157 -8.23 3.24 32.38
CA VAL A 157 -6.87 2.71 32.20
C VAL A 157 -6.04 3.16 33.41
N PRO A 158 -5.42 2.26 34.20
CA PRO A 158 -4.80 2.65 35.46
C PRO A 158 -3.38 3.24 35.33
N ILE A 159 -2.68 2.98 34.22
CA ILE A 159 -1.24 3.24 34.08
C ILE A 159 -0.90 4.54 33.33
N SER A 160 0.38 4.89 33.32
CA SER A 160 1.02 5.87 32.41
C SER A 160 2.04 5.17 31.50
N TYR A 161 2.38 5.73 30.34
CA TYR A 161 3.47 5.22 29.51
C TYR A 161 4.82 5.22 30.22
N ASP A 162 5.02 6.11 31.19
CA ASP A 162 6.24 6.14 32.02
C ASP A 162 6.39 4.92 32.92
N ASP A 163 5.34 4.09 33.04
CA ASP A 163 5.45 2.80 33.72
C ASP A 163 6.27 1.77 32.94
N ILE A 164 6.43 1.94 31.62
CA ILE A 164 7.25 1.06 30.79
C ILE A 164 8.70 1.08 31.27
N GLU A 165 9.28 2.24 31.52
CA GLU A 165 10.65 2.38 32.03
C GLU A 165 10.82 1.94 33.50
N LEU A 166 9.73 1.61 34.19
CA LEU A 166 9.77 1.20 35.58
C LEU A 166 9.59 -0.31 35.76
N ALA A 167 8.88 -0.97 34.85
CA ALA A 167 8.48 -2.37 34.99
C ALA A 167 9.66 -3.35 34.85
N ASP A 168 9.59 -4.49 35.53
CA ASP A 168 10.57 -5.57 35.43
C ASP A 168 10.01 -6.85 34.78
N CYS A 169 8.70 -6.89 34.52
CA CYS A 169 8.07 -7.97 33.76
C CYS A 169 6.91 -7.45 32.90
N PHE A 170 6.86 -7.92 31.66
CA PHE A 170 5.84 -7.63 30.67
C PHE A 170 5.17 -8.93 30.19
N LEU A 171 3.83 -8.94 30.17
CA LEU A 171 3.04 -9.94 29.47
C LEU A 171 2.33 -9.28 28.30
N ILE A 172 2.80 -9.52 27.07
CA ILE A 172 2.22 -8.99 25.84
C ILE A 172 1.32 -10.09 25.24
N ALA A 173 0.00 -9.90 25.28
CA ALA A 173 -0.96 -10.92 24.86
C ALA A 173 -1.82 -10.46 23.67
N GLY A 174 -1.85 -11.26 22.61
CA GLY A 174 -2.64 -10.99 21.41
C GLY A 174 -2.31 -9.63 20.77
N ALA A 175 -1.05 -9.22 20.80
CA ALA A 175 -0.59 -7.91 20.37
C ALA A 175 0.79 -7.97 19.70
N ASN A 176 0.97 -7.16 18.64
CA ASN A 176 2.25 -6.94 17.98
C ASN A 176 2.66 -5.45 18.07
N PRO A 177 3.01 -4.93 19.26
CA PRO A 177 3.37 -3.53 19.46
C PRO A 177 4.59 -3.10 18.63
N ALA A 178 5.50 -4.02 18.26
CA ALA A 178 6.63 -3.70 17.38
C ALA A 178 6.19 -3.06 16.05
N TRP A 179 5.04 -3.46 15.51
CA TRP A 179 4.50 -2.93 14.25
C TRP A 179 3.30 -1.99 14.46
N CYS A 180 2.44 -2.29 15.43
CA CYS A 180 1.18 -1.55 15.64
C CYS A 180 1.36 -0.33 16.53
N HIS A 181 2.29 -0.38 17.49
CA HIS A 181 2.59 0.70 18.45
C HIS A 181 4.11 0.92 18.57
N PRO A 182 4.84 1.17 17.46
CA PRO A 182 6.29 1.02 17.44
C PRO A 182 7.03 1.87 18.47
N ILE A 183 6.50 3.05 18.78
CA ILE A 183 7.12 3.96 19.76
C ILE A 183 7.06 3.38 21.19
N LEU A 184 5.94 2.77 21.57
CA LEU A 184 5.84 2.12 22.89
C LEU A 184 6.76 0.90 22.96
N TYR A 185 6.83 0.12 21.87
CA TYR A 185 7.75 -1.01 21.82
C TYR A 185 9.21 -0.58 21.85
N ARG A 186 9.60 0.50 21.16
CA ARG A 186 10.96 1.07 21.20
C ARG A 186 11.35 1.54 22.60
N ARG A 187 10.41 2.11 23.37
CA ARG A 187 10.63 2.43 24.79
C ARG A 187 10.90 1.17 25.61
N LEU A 188 10.14 0.10 25.36
CA LEU A 188 10.32 -1.20 26.02
C LEU A 188 11.66 -1.86 25.63
N GLU A 189 12.02 -1.87 24.34
CA GLU A 189 13.30 -2.39 23.84
C GLU A 189 14.47 -1.67 24.51
N LYS A 190 14.46 -0.32 24.48
CA LYS A 190 15.48 0.49 25.16
C LYS A 190 15.57 0.16 26.65
N HIS A 191 14.42 0.03 27.33
CA HIS A 191 14.39 -0.34 28.75
C HIS A 191 14.99 -1.73 29.01
N LYS A 192 14.71 -2.72 28.16
CA LYS A 192 15.28 -4.08 28.23
C LYS A 192 16.78 -4.09 27.91
N GLU A 193 17.24 -3.28 26.98
CA GLU A 193 18.66 -3.09 26.66
C GLU A 193 19.42 -2.51 27.87
N GLU A 194 18.87 -1.49 28.51
CA GLU A 194 19.42 -0.87 29.73
C GLU A 194 19.29 -1.80 30.96
N ASN A 195 18.31 -2.70 30.97
CA ASN A 195 18.00 -3.61 32.08
C ASN A 195 17.80 -5.05 31.59
N PRO A 196 18.88 -5.82 31.31
CA PRO A 196 18.80 -7.15 30.69
C PRO A 196 17.93 -8.18 31.45
N ASN A 197 17.72 -7.97 32.76
CA ASN A 197 16.93 -8.83 33.62
C ASN A 197 15.41 -8.68 33.44
N VAL A 198 14.93 -7.60 32.82
CA VAL A 198 13.51 -7.37 32.51
C VAL A 198 12.96 -8.57 31.75
N LYS A 199 11.81 -9.14 32.15
CA LYS A 199 11.24 -10.33 31.49
C LYS A 199 10.11 -9.97 30.53
N ILE A 200 10.17 -10.47 29.30
CA ILE A 200 9.14 -10.26 28.28
C ILE A 200 8.52 -11.59 27.90
N ILE A 201 7.22 -11.74 28.16
CA ILE A 201 6.41 -12.89 27.78
C ILE A 201 5.48 -12.46 26.65
N VAL A 202 5.48 -13.18 25.52
CA VAL A 202 4.58 -12.91 24.40
C VAL A 202 3.62 -14.08 24.22
N VAL A 203 2.31 -13.81 24.15
CA VAL A 203 1.27 -14.79 23.84
C VAL A 203 0.67 -14.45 22.48
N ASP A 204 1.04 -15.22 21.45
CA ASP A 204 0.56 -15.01 20.07
C ASP A 204 0.72 -16.32 19.29
N PRO A 205 -0.28 -16.80 18.52
CA PRO A 205 -0.13 -17.97 17.64
C PRO A 205 0.97 -17.78 16.57
N ARG A 206 1.31 -16.53 16.24
CA ARG A 206 2.37 -16.17 15.29
C ARG A 206 3.62 -15.71 16.03
N LYS A 207 4.79 -16.10 15.54
CA LYS A 207 6.06 -15.53 15.97
C LYS A 207 6.25 -14.17 15.29
N THR A 208 5.62 -13.15 15.85
CA THR A 208 5.70 -11.78 15.33
C THR A 208 7.04 -11.12 15.67
N GLN A 209 7.28 -9.92 15.13
CA GLN A 209 8.51 -9.15 15.41
C GLN A 209 8.63 -8.77 16.89
N THR A 210 7.51 -8.72 17.62
CA THR A 210 7.52 -8.55 19.08
C THR A 210 8.18 -9.75 19.79
N CYS A 211 8.12 -10.96 19.20
CA CYS A 211 8.76 -12.15 19.76
C CYS A 211 10.30 -12.11 19.70
N ALA A 212 10.90 -11.24 18.88
CA ALA A 212 12.35 -11.13 18.75
C ALA A 212 13.04 -10.72 20.07
N GLY A 213 12.36 -9.90 20.89
CA GLY A 213 12.83 -9.48 22.21
C GLY A 213 12.29 -10.31 23.38
N ALA A 214 11.52 -11.38 23.12
CA ALA A 214 10.83 -12.12 24.17
C ALA A 214 11.74 -13.14 24.88
N ASP A 215 11.69 -13.18 26.22
CA ASP A 215 12.29 -14.25 27.02
C ASP A 215 11.47 -15.56 26.97
N LEU A 216 10.17 -15.44 26.64
CA LEU A 216 9.25 -16.57 26.50
C LEU A 216 8.15 -16.25 25.49
N HIS A 217 8.04 -17.06 24.44
CA HIS A 217 6.93 -17.02 23.49
C HIS A 217 5.99 -18.21 23.73
N LEU A 218 4.75 -17.90 24.12
CA LEU A 218 3.66 -18.85 24.27
C LEU A 218 2.86 -18.89 22.97
N GLN A 219 3.23 -19.79 22.06
CA GLN A 219 2.58 -19.95 20.76
C GLN A 219 1.23 -20.68 20.89
N ILE A 220 0.24 -19.95 21.39
CA ILE A 220 -1.08 -20.49 21.79
C ILE A 220 -1.91 -21.00 20.60
N LEU A 221 -2.74 -22.02 20.83
CA LEU A 221 -3.86 -22.34 19.93
C LEU A 221 -4.90 -21.20 19.97
N PRO A 222 -5.32 -20.64 18.82
CA PRO A 222 -6.29 -19.54 18.80
C PRO A 222 -7.56 -19.86 19.60
N GLY A 223 -8.01 -18.92 20.43
CA GLY A 223 -9.24 -19.06 21.21
C GLY A 223 -9.08 -19.65 22.61
N THR A 224 -7.89 -20.13 23.01
CA THR A 224 -7.69 -20.77 24.32
C THR A 224 -7.10 -19.85 25.39
N ASP A 225 -7.16 -18.53 25.18
CA ASP A 225 -6.54 -17.52 26.06
C ASP A 225 -7.08 -17.58 27.50
N VAL A 226 -8.40 -17.79 27.66
CA VAL A 226 -9.03 -17.91 28.98
C VAL A 226 -8.44 -19.08 29.77
N ILE A 227 -8.23 -20.22 29.11
CA ILE A 227 -7.64 -21.41 29.73
C ILE A 227 -6.20 -21.13 30.15
N LEU A 228 -5.41 -20.46 29.30
CA LEU A 228 -4.03 -20.10 29.61
C LEU A 228 -3.93 -19.20 30.84
N PHE A 229 -4.70 -18.11 30.91
CA PHE A 229 -4.63 -17.18 32.04
C PHE A 229 -5.13 -17.81 33.33
N ASN A 230 -6.15 -18.67 33.29
CA ASN A 230 -6.58 -19.43 34.47
C ASN A 230 -5.51 -20.44 34.92
N ALA A 231 -4.78 -21.07 34.00
CA ALA A 231 -3.68 -21.96 34.33
C ALA A 231 -2.48 -21.22 34.99
N ILE A 232 -2.18 -20.01 34.52
CA ILE A 232 -1.18 -19.12 35.15
C ILE A 232 -1.67 -18.70 36.54
N ALA A 233 -2.93 -18.26 36.67
CA ALA A 233 -3.55 -17.90 37.95
C ALA A 233 -3.47 -19.04 38.97
N ARG A 234 -3.85 -20.26 38.55
CA ARG A 234 -3.74 -21.48 39.36
C ARG A 234 -2.32 -21.65 39.88
N ARG A 235 -1.34 -21.53 38.99
CA ARG A 235 0.07 -21.72 39.35
C ARG A 235 0.57 -20.67 40.33
N LEU A 236 0.17 -19.40 40.17
CA LEU A 236 0.49 -18.33 41.11
C LEU A 236 -0.09 -18.61 42.51
N ILE A 237 -1.34 -19.09 42.58
CA ILE A 237 -2.00 -19.45 43.84
C ILE A 237 -1.29 -20.65 44.50
N GLU A 238 -1.05 -21.74 43.77
CA GLU A 238 -0.37 -22.95 44.29
C GLU A 238 1.02 -22.65 44.84
N LYS A 239 1.73 -21.68 44.23
CA LYS A 239 3.08 -21.27 44.65
C LYS A 239 3.10 -20.13 45.65
N ARG A 240 1.94 -19.69 46.15
CA ARG A 240 1.80 -18.58 47.11
C ARG A 240 2.50 -17.31 46.60
N LYS A 241 2.45 -17.06 45.29
CA LYS A 241 2.99 -15.87 44.59
C LYS A 241 1.90 -14.83 44.33
N ILE A 242 0.94 -14.72 45.25
CA ILE A 242 -0.18 -13.79 45.20
C ILE A 242 -0.07 -12.79 46.37
N ASP A 243 -0.59 -11.57 46.20
CA ASP A 243 -0.63 -10.54 47.25
C ASP A 243 -1.89 -10.71 48.11
N THR A 244 -1.82 -11.61 49.08
CA THR A 244 -2.95 -11.95 49.96
C THR A 244 -3.46 -10.75 50.77
N ALA A 245 -2.57 -9.83 51.14
CA ALA A 245 -2.93 -8.62 51.87
C ALA A 245 -3.72 -7.65 50.98
N PHE A 246 -3.29 -7.45 49.74
CA PHE A 246 -4.03 -6.66 48.76
C PHE A 246 -5.40 -7.28 48.47
N ILE A 247 -5.44 -8.57 48.17
CA ILE A 247 -6.68 -9.31 47.86
C ILE A 247 -7.70 -9.12 48.99
N LYS A 248 -7.33 -9.38 50.24
CA LYS A 248 -8.25 -9.30 51.37
C LYS A 248 -8.79 -7.88 51.62
N LYS A 249 -7.95 -6.86 51.44
CA LYS A 249 -8.28 -5.46 51.81
C LYS A 249 -8.97 -4.68 50.69
N HIS A 250 -8.53 -4.88 49.45
CA HIS A 250 -8.83 -3.98 48.33
C HIS A 250 -9.58 -4.66 47.18
N THR A 251 -9.93 -5.95 47.32
CA THR A 251 -10.66 -6.67 46.28
C THR A 251 -11.92 -7.37 46.80
N ALA A 252 -12.80 -7.75 45.88
CA ALA A 252 -13.97 -8.60 46.10
C ALA A 252 -13.95 -9.80 45.13
N ASN A 253 -14.73 -10.85 45.44
CA ASN A 253 -15.00 -12.02 44.58
C ASN A 253 -13.80 -12.92 44.23
N PHE A 254 -12.74 -12.92 45.05
CA PHE A 254 -11.53 -13.75 44.81
C PHE A 254 -11.83 -15.26 44.72
N GLU A 255 -12.69 -15.80 45.59
CA GLU A 255 -12.94 -17.25 45.63
C GLU A 255 -13.53 -17.77 44.31
N ALA A 256 -14.44 -17.04 43.66
CA ALA A 256 -14.98 -17.45 42.36
C ALA A 256 -13.89 -17.55 41.27
N CYS A 257 -12.94 -16.61 41.26
CA CYS A 257 -11.79 -16.66 40.35
C CYS A 257 -10.85 -17.82 40.67
N LYS A 258 -10.65 -18.12 41.96
CA LYS A 258 -9.83 -19.23 42.41
C LYS A 258 -10.44 -20.56 42.01
N GLU A 259 -11.73 -20.79 42.27
CA GLU A 259 -12.44 -22.00 41.83
C GLU A 259 -12.33 -22.20 40.31
N MET A 260 -12.51 -21.12 39.54
CA MET A 260 -12.33 -21.17 38.09
C MET A 260 -10.90 -21.55 37.68
N ALA A 261 -9.87 -21.03 38.36
CA ALA A 261 -8.49 -21.38 38.10
C ALA A 261 -8.19 -22.87 38.37
N TYR A 262 -8.87 -23.49 39.34
CA TYR A 262 -8.72 -24.90 39.69
C TYR A 262 -9.54 -25.86 38.82
N SER A 263 -10.46 -25.36 37.99
CA SER A 263 -11.36 -26.15 37.13
C SER A 263 -10.65 -27.13 36.18
N LEU A 264 -9.43 -26.79 35.74
CA LEU A 264 -8.58 -27.66 34.94
C LEU A 264 -7.25 -27.89 35.66
N SER A 265 -6.71 -29.10 35.51
CA SER A 265 -5.31 -29.35 35.88
C SER A 265 -4.37 -28.59 34.92
N LEU A 266 -3.16 -28.32 35.39
CA LEU A 266 -2.15 -27.65 34.57
C LEU A 266 -1.79 -28.44 33.29
N LYS A 267 -1.87 -29.79 33.36
CA LYS A 267 -1.61 -30.68 32.22
C LYS A 267 -2.72 -30.62 31.17
N GLU A 268 -3.98 -30.57 31.60
CA GLU A 268 -5.13 -30.43 30.71
C GLU A 268 -5.16 -29.05 30.05
N ALA A 269 -4.88 -27.99 30.81
CA ALA A 269 -4.79 -26.64 30.28
C ALA A 269 -3.68 -26.52 29.24
N ALA A 270 -2.47 -27.03 29.53
CA ALA A 270 -1.35 -27.07 28.60
C ALA A 270 -1.70 -27.78 27.28
N LYS A 271 -2.33 -28.97 27.37
CA LYS A 271 -2.79 -29.73 26.19
C LYS A 271 -3.78 -28.91 25.37
N LYS A 272 -4.79 -28.31 26.01
CA LYS A 272 -5.83 -27.52 25.32
C LYS A 272 -5.25 -26.26 24.68
N CYS A 273 -4.29 -25.60 25.32
CA CYS A 273 -3.65 -24.41 24.77
C CYS A 273 -2.60 -24.71 23.69
N GLY A 274 -2.19 -25.97 23.53
CA GLY A 274 -1.08 -26.34 22.65
C GLY A 274 0.27 -25.76 23.10
N ILE A 275 0.43 -25.56 24.42
CA ILE A 275 1.62 -24.97 25.06
C ILE A 275 2.22 -25.99 26.03
N PRO A 276 3.55 -26.17 26.09
CA PRO A 276 4.19 -27.02 27.09
C PRO A 276 3.87 -26.61 28.53
N VAL A 277 3.66 -27.59 29.42
CA VAL A 277 3.44 -27.33 30.86
C VAL A 277 4.59 -26.52 31.47
N ALA A 278 5.82 -26.78 31.03
CA ALA A 278 7.01 -26.08 31.50
C ALA A 278 6.93 -24.57 31.22
N ASP A 279 6.43 -24.18 30.04
CA ASP A 279 6.34 -22.78 29.64
C ASP A 279 5.25 -22.04 30.40
N ILE A 280 4.10 -22.69 30.67
CA ILE A 280 3.07 -22.10 31.55
C ILE A 280 3.63 -21.89 32.97
N ARG A 281 4.41 -22.84 33.49
CA ARG A 281 5.08 -22.69 34.79
C ARG A 281 6.08 -21.53 34.77
N LYS A 282 6.86 -21.41 33.71
CA LYS A 282 7.87 -20.34 33.53
C LYS A 282 7.21 -18.96 33.43
N ALA A 283 6.10 -18.84 32.70
CA ALA A 283 5.31 -17.62 32.64
C ALA A 283 4.78 -17.20 34.02
N ALA A 284 4.19 -18.14 34.76
CA ALA A 284 3.72 -17.89 36.12
C ALA A 284 4.87 -17.55 37.09
N GLU A 285 6.06 -18.14 36.91
CA GLU A 285 7.25 -17.83 37.68
C GLU A 285 7.74 -16.39 37.42
N TYR A 286 7.88 -15.99 36.16
CA TYR A 286 8.26 -14.63 35.78
C TYR A 286 7.28 -13.59 36.35
N ILE A 287 5.98 -13.82 36.19
CA ILE A 287 4.94 -12.93 36.72
C ILE A 287 4.96 -12.90 38.26
N GLY A 288 5.07 -14.07 38.91
CA GLY A 288 5.05 -14.16 40.37
C GLY A 288 6.30 -13.61 41.06
N ASN A 289 7.42 -13.51 40.34
CA ASN A 289 8.67 -12.93 40.85
C ASN A 289 8.83 -11.44 40.52
N ALA A 290 8.00 -10.89 39.62
CA ALA A 290 8.05 -9.50 39.23
C ALA A 290 7.72 -8.57 40.40
N LYS A 291 8.54 -7.52 40.59
CA LYS A 291 8.21 -6.44 41.53
C LYS A 291 7.26 -5.44 40.89
N LYS A 292 7.32 -5.28 39.56
CA LYS A 292 6.56 -4.31 38.79
C LYS A 292 6.12 -4.94 37.47
N PHE A 293 4.85 -5.29 37.40
CA PHE A 293 4.30 -6.09 36.30
C PHE A 293 3.30 -5.30 35.45
N ILE A 294 3.51 -5.31 34.13
CA ILE A 294 2.59 -4.74 33.15
C ILE A 294 2.07 -5.86 32.24
N SER A 295 0.75 -5.93 32.08
CA SER A 295 0.13 -6.70 30.99
C SER A 295 -0.28 -5.76 29.87
N MET A 296 0.13 -6.06 28.63
CA MET A 296 -0.20 -5.29 27.43
C MET A 296 -1.00 -6.16 26.47
N TRP A 297 -2.15 -5.70 26.00
CA TRP A 297 -2.96 -6.49 25.05
C TRP A 297 -3.73 -5.63 24.06
N THR A 298 -4.25 -6.26 23.00
CA THR A 298 -5.07 -5.59 21.99
C THR A 298 -5.98 -6.60 21.27
N MET A 299 -6.09 -6.49 19.94
CA MET A 299 -7.04 -7.19 19.08
C MET A 299 -7.06 -8.72 19.21
N GLY A 300 -5.94 -9.39 19.53
CA GLY A 300 -5.92 -10.86 19.68
C GLY A 300 -6.80 -11.36 20.82
N LEU A 301 -7.05 -10.53 21.83
CA LEU A 301 -7.99 -10.80 22.92
C LEU A 301 -9.36 -10.16 22.65
N ASN A 302 -9.38 -8.93 22.15
CA ASN A 302 -10.61 -8.14 22.06
C ASN A 302 -11.54 -8.63 20.93
N GLN A 303 -10.99 -8.92 19.75
CA GLN A 303 -11.76 -9.32 18.56
C GLN A 303 -12.08 -10.81 18.61
N SER A 304 -12.93 -11.18 19.56
CA SER A 304 -13.33 -12.56 19.84
C SER A 304 -14.76 -12.65 20.36
N VAL A 305 -15.48 -13.72 20.02
CA VAL A 305 -16.82 -14.03 20.59
C VAL A 305 -16.85 -14.24 22.12
N ILE A 306 -15.68 -14.39 22.74
CA ILE A 306 -15.54 -14.48 24.21
C ILE A 306 -14.54 -13.42 24.72
N GLY A 307 -14.42 -12.30 24.00
CA GLY A 307 -13.46 -11.24 24.27
C GLY A 307 -13.53 -10.70 25.69
N VAL A 308 -14.74 -10.59 26.28
CA VAL A 308 -14.89 -10.14 27.67
C VAL A 308 -14.29 -11.16 28.64
N ALA A 309 -14.51 -12.46 28.41
CA ALA A 309 -13.96 -13.52 29.25
C ALA A 309 -12.41 -13.54 29.19
N LYS A 310 -11.84 -13.29 28.01
CA LYS A 310 -10.38 -13.16 27.83
C LYS A 310 -9.82 -11.98 28.61
N ASN A 311 -10.45 -10.81 28.48
CA ASN A 311 -10.05 -9.59 29.16
C ASN A 311 -10.07 -9.77 30.69
N VAL A 312 -11.20 -10.18 31.27
CA VAL A 312 -11.28 -10.33 32.75
C VAL A 312 -10.30 -11.37 33.29
N SER A 313 -10.05 -12.45 32.54
CA SER A 313 -9.07 -13.47 32.94
C SER A 313 -7.64 -12.92 32.97
N LEU A 314 -7.28 -12.04 32.03
CA LEU A 314 -6.00 -11.34 32.04
C LEU A 314 -5.90 -10.33 33.20
N LEU A 315 -6.95 -9.51 33.41
CA LEU A 315 -6.97 -8.51 34.48
C LEU A 315 -6.87 -9.15 35.88
N ASN A 316 -7.44 -10.33 36.07
CA ASN A 316 -7.32 -11.09 37.32
C ASN A 316 -5.85 -11.35 37.69
N LEU A 317 -4.93 -11.51 36.73
CA LEU A 317 -3.50 -11.72 37.03
C LEU A 317 -2.88 -10.50 37.72
N SER A 318 -3.23 -9.29 37.28
CA SER A 318 -2.79 -8.04 37.92
C SER A 318 -3.37 -7.90 39.33
N LEU A 319 -4.63 -8.31 39.55
CA LEU A 319 -5.23 -8.30 40.89
C LEU A 319 -4.62 -9.36 41.82
N LEU A 320 -4.38 -10.58 41.32
CA LEU A 320 -3.76 -11.68 42.08
C LEU A 320 -2.39 -11.27 42.63
N THR A 321 -1.62 -10.55 41.84
CA THR A 321 -0.27 -10.10 42.20
C THR A 321 -0.24 -8.73 42.88
N GLY A 322 -1.40 -8.07 43.03
CA GLY A 322 -1.49 -6.72 43.59
C GLY A 322 -0.78 -5.66 42.74
N GLN A 323 -0.62 -5.90 41.44
CA GLN A 323 0.13 -5.07 40.48
C GLN A 323 -0.80 -4.07 39.79
N ILE A 324 -1.46 -3.21 40.57
CA ILE A 324 -2.34 -2.13 40.10
C ILE A 324 -2.28 -0.96 41.08
N GLY A 325 -2.40 0.28 40.58
CA GLY A 325 -2.26 1.49 41.40
C GLY A 325 -0.85 1.71 41.93
N LYS A 326 0.17 1.18 41.24
CA LYS A 326 1.59 1.24 41.63
C LYS A 326 2.45 1.65 40.43
N PRO A 327 3.53 2.42 40.63
CA PRO A 327 4.45 2.75 39.54
C PRO A 327 5.12 1.51 38.92
N GLY A 328 5.13 1.45 37.59
CA GLY A 328 5.60 0.30 36.81
C GLY A 328 4.62 -0.85 36.74
N SER A 329 3.34 -0.64 37.07
CA SER A 329 2.41 -1.76 37.23
C SER A 329 1.00 -1.46 36.76
N GLY A 330 0.39 -2.43 36.09
CA GLY A 330 -1.03 -2.40 35.79
C GLY A 330 -1.39 -3.02 34.45
N PRO A 331 -2.69 -3.33 34.28
CA PRO A 331 -3.22 -3.79 33.01
C PRO A 331 -3.35 -2.62 32.02
N PHE A 332 -2.74 -2.76 30.85
CA PHE A 332 -2.67 -1.73 29.82
C PHE A 332 -3.17 -2.22 28.44
N SER A 333 -4.40 -1.85 28.10
CA SER A 333 -4.96 -2.10 26.77
C SER A 333 -4.40 -1.11 25.74
N LEU A 334 -3.75 -1.63 24.69
CA LEU A 334 -3.18 -0.83 23.62
C LEU A 334 -4.26 -0.41 22.63
N THR A 335 -4.65 0.87 22.67
CA THR A 335 -5.71 1.41 21.83
C THR A 335 -5.25 1.51 20.37
N GLY A 336 -6.08 1.06 19.44
CA GLY A 336 -5.77 1.03 18.02
C GLY A 336 -5.75 2.42 17.37
N GLN A 337 -6.91 3.10 17.35
CA GLN A 337 -7.13 4.38 16.67
C GLN A 337 -6.74 5.59 17.54
N PRO A 338 -6.47 6.77 16.95
CA PRO A 338 -5.78 7.85 17.65
C PRO A 338 -6.63 8.50 18.74
N ASN A 339 -7.95 8.53 18.58
CA ASN A 339 -8.90 9.13 19.52
C ASN A 339 -10.06 8.20 19.91
N ALA A 340 -9.84 6.88 19.87
CA ALA A 340 -10.85 5.94 20.34
C ALA A 340 -11.14 6.11 21.85
N MET A 341 -10.20 6.64 22.65
CA MET A 341 -10.47 6.95 24.04
C MET A 341 -11.37 8.19 24.20
N GLY A 342 -11.11 9.28 23.47
CA GLY A 342 -11.98 10.48 23.48
C GLY A 342 -13.42 10.18 23.09
N GLY A 343 -13.62 9.32 22.08
CA GLY A 343 -14.95 8.85 21.72
C GLY A 343 -15.70 8.11 22.84
N ARG A 344 -14.96 7.41 23.73
CA ARG A 344 -15.56 6.71 24.89
C ARG A 344 -15.92 7.66 26.02
N GLU A 345 -15.07 8.66 26.26
CA GLU A 345 -15.28 9.71 27.27
C GLU A 345 -16.59 10.47 27.03
N VAL A 346 -16.86 10.80 25.77
CA VAL A 346 -18.07 11.55 25.37
C VAL A 346 -19.27 10.67 25.05
N GLY A 347 -19.16 9.34 25.17
CA GLY A 347 -20.28 8.41 25.01
C GLY A 347 -20.65 8.04 23.57
N GLY A 348 -19.70 8.09 22.63
CA GLY A 348 -19.85 7.83 21.19
C GLY A 348 -20.15 6.37 20.80
N MET A 349 -20.79 5.59 21.66
CA MET A 349 -21.16 4.19 21.47
C MET A 349 -22.62 3.97 21.89
N ALA A 350 -23.29 3.01 21.27
CA ALA A 350 -24.73 2.79 21.46
C ALA A 350 -25.10 2.53 22.92
N SER A 351 -24.22 1.87 23.66
CA SER A 351 -24.37 1.49 25.07
C SER A 351 -23.75 2.47 26.09
N LEU A 352 -23.15 3.58 25.66
CA LEU A 352 -22.49 4.55 26.56
C LEU A 352 -23.28 5.86 26.67
N LEU A 353 -23.13 6.58 27.78
CA LEU A 353 -23.58 7.96 27.93
C LEU A 353 -22.35 8.86 28.19
N ALA A 354 -22.48 10.14 27.87
CA ALA A 354 -21.38 11.10 27.98
C ALA A 354 -20.84 11.21 29.42
N ALA A 355 -19.56 11.58 29.55
CA ALA A 355 -18.85 11.73 30.81
C ALA A 355 -18.88 10.48 31.70
N HIS A 356 -18.72 9.30 31.10
CA HIS A 356 -18.80 7.98 31.74
C HIS A 356 -20.09 7.69 32.51
N LYS A 357 -21.12 8.51 32.33
CA LYS A 357 -22.42 8.26 32.95
C LYS A 357 -23.01 6.95 32.42
N ASN A 358 -23.73 6.26 33.29
CA ASN A 358 -24.40 5.00 32.96
C ASN A 358 -25.72 5.25 32.22
N LEU A 359 -25.81 4.82 30.95
CA LEU A 359 -27.02 4.91 30.13
C LEU A 359 -28.24 4.24 30.80
N GLY A 360 -28.05 3.11 31.47
CA GLY A 360 -29.13 2.40 32.17
C GLY A 360 -29.65 3.12 33.42
N ASN A 361 -28.92 4.11 33.95
CA ASN A 361 -29.31 4.84 35.15
C ASN A 361 -30.23 6.04 34.81
N PRO A 362 -31.49 6.07 35.29
CA PRO A 362 -32.44 7.16 34.98
C PRO A 362 -31.97 8.53 35.47
N LYS A 363 -31.30 8.61 36.62
CA LYS A 363 -30.76 9.88 37.14
C LYS A 363 -29.69 10.45 36.21
N HIS A 364 -28.79 9.58 35.75
CA HIS A 364 -27.74 9.98 34.81
C HIS A 364 -28.29 10.45 33.47
N ARG A 365 -29.29 9.76 32.91
CA ARG A 365 -29.96 10.20 31.68
C ARG A 365 -30.61 11.56 31.85
N LYS A 366 -31.31 11.77 32.96
CA LYS A 366 -31.92 13.06 33.28
C LYS A 366 -30.89 14.17 33.41
N GLU A 367 -29.79 13.95 34.13
CA GLU A 367 -28.71 14.94 34.27
C GLU A 367 -28.12 15.37 32.92
N VAL A 368 -27.90 14.43 32.00
CA VAL A 368 -27.36 14.74 30.67
C VAL A 368 -28.39 15.43 29.78
N SER A 369 -29.63 14.95 29.79
CA SER A 369 -30.75 15.54 29.05
C SER A 369 -31.00 16.99 29.50
N ASP A 370 -31.08 17.23 30.81
CA ASP A 370 -31.27 18.57 31.40
C ASP A 370 -30.09 19.49 31.06
N PHE A 371 -28.85 18.98 31.08
CA PHE A 371 -27.66 19.76 30.72
C PHE A 371 -27.64 20.17 29.24
N TRP A 372 -28.01 19.27 28.33
CA TRP A 372 -28.06 19.57 26.89
C TRP A 372 -29.27 20.41 26.48
N GLY A 373 -30.32 20.44 27.29
CA GLY A 373 -31.60 21.08 26.95
C GLY A 373 -32.39 20.32 25.86
N GLY A 374 -32.12 19.01 25.73
CA GLY A 374 -32.74 18.13 24.73
C GLY A 374 -33.98 17.39 25.25
N GLY A 375 -34.44 16.41 24.47
CA GLY A 375 -35.52 15.49 24.86
C GLY A 375 -35.07 14.37 25.81
N GLU A 376 -36.00 13.48 26.14
CA GLU A 376 -35.72 12.31 26.97
C GLU A 376 -34.76 11.33 26.25
N ILE A 377 -33.71 10.91 26.97
CA ILE A 377 -32.75 9.92 26.47
C ILE A 377 -33.27 8.51 26.77
N GLN A 378 -33.28 7.65 25.75
CA GLN A 378 -33.73 6.26 25.87
C GLN A 378 -32.83 5.44 26.80
N ALA A 379 -33.43 4.53 27.57
CA ALA A 379 -32.71 3.65 28.50
C ALA A 379 -31.97 2.52 27.77
N GLU A 380 -32.58 2.00 26.71
CA GLU A 380 -32.06 0.85 25.97
C GLU A 380 -30.95 1.25 25.00
N PRO A 381 -29.85 0.48 24.90
CA PRO A 381 -28.85 0.69 23.88
C PRO A 381 -29.44 0.64 22.47
N GLY A 382 -28.96 1.51 21.57
CA GLY A 382 -29.28 1.43 20.15
C GLY A 382 -28.56 0.27 19.46
N TYR A 383 -28.72 0.17 18.15
CA TYR A 383 -27.98 -0.81 17.34
C TYR A 383 -26.48 -0.57 17.44
N THR A 384 -25.73 -1.62 17.78
CA THR A 384 -24.27 -1.58 17.71
C THR A 384 -23.76 -1.60 16.27
N ALA A 385 -22.46 -1.39 16.08
CA ALA A 385 -21.85 -1.21 14.78
C ALA A 385 -22.22 -2.30 13.77
N THR A 386 -22.14 -3.59 14.14
CA THR A 386 -22.55 -4.69 13.25
C THR A 386 -24.08 -4.77 13.10
N GLU A 387 -24.82 -4.57 14.19
CA GLU A 387 -26.29 -4.61 14.21
C GLU A 387 -26.92 -3.49 13.36
N MET A 388 -26.24 -2.33 13.19
CA MET A 388 -26.69 -1.27 12.28
C MET A 388 -26.74 -1.77 10.83
N PHE A 389 -25.74 -2.54 10.39
CA PHE A 389 -25.73 -3.09 9.03
C PHE A 389 -26.71 -4.26 8.87
N ASP A 390 -26.95 -5.03 9.93
CA ASP A 390 -28.04 -6.02 9.94
C ASP A 390 -29.40 -5.34 9.81
N ALA A 391 -29.63 -4.27 10.60
CA ALA A 391 -30.85 -3.48 10.55
C ALA A 391 -31.06 -2.80 9.19
N LEU A 392 -29.98 -2.37 8.50
CA LEU A 392 -30.06 -1.87 7.12
C LEU A 392 -30.43 -2.98 6.13
N ASP A 393 -29.84 -4.17 6.27
CA ASP A 393 -30.07 -5.30 5.36
C ASP A 393 -31.50 -5.86 5.50
N GLU A 394 -32.03 -5.87 6.73
CA GLU A 394 -33.42 -6.22 7.07
C GLU A 394 -34.40 -5.06 6.78
N GLY A 395 -33.89 -3.86 6.55
CA GLY A 395 -34.68 -2.66 6.30
C GLY A 395 -35.38 -2.09 7.54
N LYS A 396 -34.92 -2.38 8.76
CA LYS A 396 -35.34 -1.69 9.99
C LYS A 396 -34.74 -0.30 10.06
N LEU A 397 -33.43 -0.20 9.86
CA LEU A 397 -32.71 1.07 9.68
C LEU A 397 -32.89 1.53 8.23
N LYS A 398 -33.21 2.81 8.02
CA LYS A 398 -33.52 3.38 6.70
C LYS A 398 -32.42 4.31 6.22
N ALA A 399 -31.86 5.13 7.10
CA ALA A 399 -30.76 6.02 6.79
C ALA A 399 -29.56 5.77 7.71
N ILE A 400 -28.36 5.88 7.13
CA ILE A 400 -27.11 5.81 7.88
C ILE A 400 -26.20 6.96 7.46
N TRP A 401 -25.57 7.59 8.44
CA TRP A 401 -24.49 8.55 8.22
C TRP A 401 -23.16 7.95 8.67
N ILE A 402 -22.24 7.78 7.73
CA ILE A 402 -20.92 7.19 7.94
C ILE A 402 -19.87 8.30 7.96
N ILE A 403 -19.14 8.44 9.06
CA ILE A 403 -18.22 9.56 9.29
C ILE A 403 -16.80 9.04 9.53
N CYS A 404 -15.84 9.50 8.73
CA CYS A 404 -14.41 9.23 8.88
C CYS A 404 -14.04 7.72 8.96
N THR A 405 -14.78 6.84 8.27
CA THR A 405 -14.52 5.40 8.29
C THR A 405 -15.02 4.69 7.03
N ASN A 406 -14.49 3.48 6.77
CA ASN A 406 -14.74 2.71 5.54
C ASN A 406 -15.27 1.30 5.86
N PRO A 407 -16.57 1.16 6.19
CA PRO A 407 -17.20 -0.14 6.49
C PRO A 407 -17.17 -1.11 5.29
N ALA A 408 -17.13 -0.61 4.05
CA ALA A 408 -17.01 -1.45 2.85
C ALA A 408 -15.67 -2.22 2.75
N VAL A 409 -14.76 -2.04 3.71
CA VAL A 409 -13.52 -2.82 3.84
C VAL A 409 -13.32 -3.32 5.26
N SER A 410 -13.66 -2.53 6.28
CA SER A 410 -13.30 -2.80 7.68
C SER A 410 -14.32 -3.58 8.51
N MET A 411 -15.59 -3.67 8.08
CA MET A 411 -16.60 -4.49 8.77
C MET A 411 -16.38 -5.98 8.49
N PRO A 412 -16.80 -6.89 9.40
CA PRO A 412 -16.84 -8.31 9.09
C PRO A 412 -17.93 -8.62 8.06
N ASN A 413 -17.81 -9.74 7.35
CA ASN A 413 -18.78 -10.18 6.33
C ASN A 413 -19.12 -9.04 5.34
N VAL A 414 -18.10 -8.50 4.67
CA VAL A 414 -18.24 -7.29 3.83
C VAL A 414 -19.28 -7.44 2.73
N ASN A 415 -19.51 -8.66 2.22
CA ASN A 415 -20.56 -8.93 1.24
C ASN A 415 -21.95 -8.57 1.77
N LYS A 416 -22.25 -8.84 3.04
CA LYS A 416 -23.48 -8.39 3.72
C LYS A 416 -23.51 -6.87 3.83
N VAL A 417 -22.40 -6.24 4.19
CA VAL A 417 -22.30 -4.78 4.37
C VAL A 417 -22.55 -4.03 3.05
N GLU A 418 -21.95 -4.47 1.93
CA GLU A 418 -22.21 -3.87 0.61
C GLU A 418 -23.68 -4.04 0.20
N ARG A 419 -24.28 -5.20 0.50
CA ARG A 419 -25.71 -5.45 0.25
C ARG A 419 -26.59 -4.53 1.10
N ALA A 420 -26.27 -4.36 2.39
CA ALA A 420 -26.98 -3.50 3.31
C ALA A 420 -26.96 -2.03 2.85
N LEU A 421 -25.79 -1.52 2.45
CA LEU A 421 -25.63 -0.17 1.90
C LEU A 421 -26.42 0.04 0.60
N LYS A 422 -26.47 -0.98 -0.28
CA LYS A 422 -27.33 -0.95 -1.48
C LYS A 422 -28.83 -0.97 -1.17
N LYS A 423 -29.24 -1.50 -0.01
CA LYS A 423 -30.66 -1.53 0.42
C LYS A 423 -31.08 -0.28 1.19
N ALA A 424 -30.16 0.37 1.91
CA ALA A 424 -30.41 1.60 2.66
C ALA A 424 -31.17 2.63 1.82
N LYS A 425 -32.12 3.35 2.40
CA LYS A 425 -32.92 4.36 1.69
C LYS A 425 -32.14 5.66 1.48
N PHE A 426 -31.20 5.95 2.37
CA PHE A 426 -30.33 7.12 2.27
C PHE A 426 -29.00 6.86 2.97
N VAL A 427 -27.89 7.00 2.24
CA VAL A 427 -26.54 6.86 2.78
C VAL A 427 -25.82 8.20 2.70
N VAL A 428 -25.46 8.77 3.85
CA VAL A 428 -24.59 9.93 3.93
C VAL A 428 -23.18 9.45 4.23
N VAL A 429 -22.20 9.91 3.47
CA VAL A 429 -20.78 9.64 3.72
C VAL A 429 -20.06 10.95 3.90
N GLN A 430 -19.35 11.08 5.02
CA GLN A 430 -18.48 12.21 5.33
C GLN A 430 -17.06 11.70 5.43
N ASP A 431 -16.23 12.03 4.44
CA ASP A 431 -14.88 11.52 4.27
C ASP A 431 -14.00 12.61 3.64
N ILE A 432 -12.69 12.39 3.65
CA ILE A 432 -11.73 13.29 3.03
C ILE A 432 -11.38 12.85 1.60
N SER A 433 -11.60 11.58 1.25
CA SER A 433 -11.02 10.95 0.05
C SER A 433 -12.04 10.16 -0.77
N HIS A 434 -12.05 10.36 -2.10
CA HIS A 434 -12.81 9.54 -3.06
C HIS A 434 -12.28 8.10 -3.17
N ASN A 435 -11.07 7.83 -2.69
CA ASN A 435 -10.53 6.46 -2.65
C ASN A 435 -11.13 5.61 -1.53
N SER A 436 -11.87 6.21 -0.59
CA SER A 436 -12.67 5.44 0.38
C SER A 436 -13.80 4.70 -0.34
N GLU A 437 -13.78 3.37 -0.36
CA GLU A 437 -14.77 2.56 -1.09
C GLU A 437 -16.21 2.78 -0.66
N THR A 438 -16.43 3.22 0.58
CA THR A 438 -17.75 3.53 1.10
C THR A 438 -18.40 4.71 0.35
N THR A 439 -17.61 5.64 -0.20
CA THR A 439 -18.11 6.79 -0.97
C THR A 439 -18.94 6.39 -2.18
N LYS A 440 -18.66 5.23 -2.79
CA LYS A 440 -19.41 4.69 -3.93
C LYS A 440 -20.89 4.41 -3.59
N PHE A 441 -21.19 4.19 -2.32
CA PHE A 441 -22.55 3.93 -1.83
C PHE A 441 -23.29 5.19 -1.39
N ALA A 442 -22.62 6.35 -1.34
CA ALA A 442 -23.23 7.59 -0.91
C ALA A 442 -24.38 8.03 -1.83
N ASP A 443 -25.47 8.48 -1.22
CA ASP A 443 -26.49 9.32 -1.84
C ASP A 443 -26.16 10.81 -1.61
N LEU A 444 -25.49 11.12 -0.50
CA LEU A 444 -24.90 12.42 -0.18
C LEU A 444 -23.47 12.22 0.34
N LEU A 445 -22.50 12.86 -0.31
CA LEU A 445 -21.10 12.84 0.03
C LEU A 445 -20.68 14.24 0.50
N LEU A 446 -20.12 14.33 1.71
CA LEU A 446 -19.77 15.60 2.35
C LEU A 446 -18.24 15.70 2.53
N PRO A 447 -17.59 16.76 2.02
CA PRO A 447 -16.15 16.95 2.13
C PRO A 447 -15.75 17.39 3.54
N ALA A 448 -14.98 16.55 4.23
CA ALA A 448 -14.47 16.84 5.57
C ALA A 448 -13.04 17.41 5.53
N ALA A 449 -12.66 18.20 6.55
CA ALA A 449 -11.30 18.65 6.78
C ALA A 449 -10.44 17.55 7.44
N GLY A 450 -9.21 17.39 6.94
CA GLY A 450 -8.22 16.41 7.39
C GLY A 450 -7.32 16.88 8.55
N TRP A 451 -6.29 16.10 8.84
CA TRP A 451 -5.26 16.48 9.81
C TRP A 451 -4.53 17.76 9.35
N LEU A 452 -4.30 18.71 10.27
CA LEU A 452 -3.83 20.10 10.05
C LEU A 452 -4.83 21.08 9.41
N GLU A 453 -5.96 20.60 8.86
CA GLU A 453 -6.97 21.45 8.23
C GLU A 453 -8.06 21.93 9.21
N LYS A 454 -8.12 21.29 10.39
CA LYS A 454 -9.08 21.57 11.48
C LYS A 454 -8.40 21.55 12.85
N GLU A 455 -9.08 22.10 13.85
CA GLU A 455 -8.62 22.10 15.24
C GLU A 455 -9.54 21.28 16.17
N GLY A 456 -8.96 20.72 17.23
CA GLY A 456 -9.69 20.04 18.30
C GLY A 456 -8.79 19.27 19.25
N THR A 457 -9.35 18.27 19.94
CA THR A 457 -8.60 17.46 20.90
C THR A 457 -8.66 15.96 20.61
N MET A 458 -7.62 15.24 21.03
CA MET A 458 -7.61 13.78 21.07
C MET A 458 -7.06 13.27 22.40
N THR A 459 -7.58 12.12 22.83
CA THR A 459 -7.13 11.36 24.00
C THR A 459 -6.49 10.04 23.58
N ASN A 460 -5.23 9.83 23.97
CA ASN A 460 -4.46 8.61 23.64
C ASN A 460 -4.71 7.44 24.63
N SER A 461 -4.00 6.32 24.48
CA SER A 461 -4.23 5.10 25.30
C SER A 461 -3.92 5.27 26.80
N GLU A 462 -3.11 6.26 27.20
CA GLU A 462 -2.80 6.54 28.61
C GLU A 462 -3.64 7.69 29.18
N ARG A 463 -4.79 8.00 28.56
CA ARG A 463 -5.72 9.07 28.97
C ARG A 463 -5.17 10.48 28.78
N ARG A 464 -4.10 10.64 27.99
CA ARG A 464 -3.48 11.94 27.75
C ARG A 464 -4.25 12.70 26.67
N ILE A 465 -4.83 13.82 27.05
CA ILE A 465 -5.54 14.77 26.20
C ILE A 465 -4.54 15.77 25.64
N SER A 466 -4.63 15.98 24.32
CA SER A 466 -3.76 16.88 23.59
C SER A 466 -4.52 17.68 22.55
N TYR A 467 -4.10 18.93 22.36
CA TYR A 467 -4.64 19.83 21.36
C TYR A 467 -3.98 19.60 19.99
N LEU A 468 -4.82 19.70 18.95
CA LEU A 468 -4.45 19.56 17.56
C LEU A 468 -4.83 20.88 16.85
N PRO A 469 -3.86 21.68 16.37
CA PRO A 469 -4.14 22.95 15.71
C PRO A 469 -4.56 22.80 14.25
N LYS A 470 -5.37 23.76 13.77
CA LYS A 470 -5.43 24.12 12.35
C LYS A 470 -4.13 24.84 11.96
N VAL A 471 -3.44 24.34 10.96
CA VAL A 471 -2.15 24.85 10.46
C VAL A 471 -2.24 25.26 8.98
N ILE A 472 -3.04 24.54 8.19
CA ILE A 472 -3.30 24.83 6.77
C ILE A 472 -4.81 24.96 6.52
N ASP A 473 -5.19 25.50 5.37
CA ASP A 473 -6.57 25.52 4.93
C ASP A 473 -6.98 24.20 4.28
N ALA A 474 -8.25 23.84 4.47
CA ALA A 474 -8.82 22.65 3.84
C ALA A 474 -8.97 22.87 2.31
N PRO A 475 -8.72 21.86 1.47
CA PRO A 475 -8.91 22.00 0.03
C PRO A 475 -10.37 22.23 -0.36
N GLY A 476 -10.62 23.12 -1.32
CA GLY A 476 -11.96 23.39 -1.85
C GLY A 476 -12.88 24.06 -0.82
N GLU A 477 -14.08 23.51 -0.65
CA GLU A 477 -15.09 23.94 0.33
C GLU A 477 -15.22 22.94 1.49
N ALA A 478 -14.20 22.12 1.75
CA ALA A 478 -14.21 21.15 2.84
C ALA A 478 -14.30 21.85 4.21
N LEU A 479 -15.13 21.30 5.10
CA LEU A 479 -15.38 21.88 6.43
C LEU A 479 -14.90 20.96 7.56
N PRO A 480 -14.52 21.49 8.72
CA PRO A 480 -14.32 20.69 9.93
C PRO A 480 -15.56 19.86 10.24
N ASP A 481 -15.38 18.58 10.61
CA ASP A 481 -16.50 17.68 10.89
C ASP A 481 -17.46 18.25 11.95
N ALA A 482 -16.93 18.91 12.98
CA ALA A 482 -17.70 19.57 14.03
C ALA A 482 -18.69 20.60 13.45
N GLU A 483 -18.24 21.40 12.48
CA GLU A 483 -19.07 22.38 11.80
C GLU A 483 -20.18 21.73 10.97
N ILE A 484 -19.85 20.66 10.26
CA ILE A 484 -20.84 19.90 9.49
C ILE A 484 -21.96 19.39 10.40
N ILE A 485 -21.61 18.88 11.59
CA ILE A 485 -22.57 18.30 12.53
C ILE A 485 -23.49 19.36 13.13
N TRP A 486 -22.95 20.50 13.62
CA TRP A 486 -23.80 21.53 14.22
C TRP A 486 -24.66 22.26 13.18
N ARG A 487 -24.15 22.48 11.94
CA ARG A 487 -24.95 23.06 10.86
C ARG A 487 -26.08 22.13 10.42
N PHE A 488 -25.83 20.81 10.40
CA PHE A 488 -26.90 19.85 10.18
C PHE A 488 -27.94 19.89 11.32
N ALA A 489 -27.51 19.99 12.58
CA ALA A 489 -28.43 20.12 13.71
C ALA A 489 -29.29 21.40 13.61
N GLN A 490 -28.70 22.52 13.18
CA GLN A 490 -29.42 23.77 12.88
C GLN A 490 -30.44 23.58 11.74
N ALA A 491 -30.07 22.91 10.65
CA ALA A 491 -30.99 22.59 9.54
C ALA A 491 -32.13 21.62 10.00
N MET A 492 -31.86 20.77 10.98
CA MET A 492 -32.88 19.95 11.65
C MET A 492 -33.85 20.79 12.51
N GLY A 493 -33.49 22.03 12.85
CA GLY A 493 -34.31 22.93 13.67
C GLY A 493 -34.10 22.74 15.18
N TYR A 494 -32.97 22.15 15.59
CA TYR A 494 -32.64 21.95 17.00
C TYR A 494 -31.88 23.15 17.59
N THR A 495 -32.22 23.53 18.82
CA THR A 495 -31.55 24.60 19.58
C THR A 495 -30.32 24.07 20.32
N GLY A 496 -29.39 24.95 20.71
CA GLY A 496 -28.19 24.56 21.49
C GLY A 496 -27.03 24.05 20.64
N PHE A 497 -27.02 24.42 19.35
CA PHE A 497 -25.97 24.11 18.38
C PHE A 497 -25.36 25.38 17.74
N ASP A 498 -25.59 26.55 18.35
CA ASP A 498 -25.13 27.86 17.86
C ASP A 498 -23.69 28.16 18.29
N TYR A 499 -22.79 27.22 18.00
CA TYR A 499 -21.37 27.33 18.32
C TYR A 499 -20.63 28.23 17.31
N ALA A 500 -19.74 29.08 17.80
CA ALA A 500 -18.88 29.89 16.95
C ALA A 500 -17.60 29.15 16.50
N ASN A 501 -17.13 28.19 17.30
CA ASN A 501 -15.92 27.41 17.05
C ASN A 501 -15.85 26.15 17.93
N SER A 502 -14.89 25.26 17.64
CA SER A 502 -14.73 24.00 18.38
C SER A 502 -14.34 24.18 19.85
N SER A 503 -13.75 25.31 20.26
CA SER A 503 -13.38 25.53 21.68
C SER A 503 -14.61 25.59 22.57
N GLU A 504 -15.70 26.20 22.11
CA GLU A 504 -16.96 26.27 22.87
C GLU A 504 -17.58 24.89 23.07
N VAL A 505 -17.48 24.01 22.07
CA VAL A 505 -17.91 22.61 22.17
C VAL A 505 -17.07 21.86 23.21
N TYR A 506 -15.76 22.07 23.21
CA TYR A 506 -14.87 21.45 24.19
C TYR A 506 -15.14 21.97 25.61
N ASP A 507 -15.38 23.27 25.78
CA ASP A 507 -15.72 23.86 27.08
C ASP A 507 -17.05 23.30 27.62
N GLU A 508 -18.07 23.12 26.75
CA GLU A 508 -19.32 22.45 27.11
C GLU A 508 -19.08 21.00 27.55
N HIS A 509 -18.23 20.25 26.84
CA HIS A 509 -17.84 18.90 27.24
C HIS A 509 -17.13 18.90 28.61
N CYS A 510 -16.14 19.77 28.82
CA CYS A 510 -15.42 19.91 30.08
C CYS A 510 -16.37 20.17 31.26
N LEU A 511 -17.35 21.06 31.08
CA LEU A 511 -18.36 21.36 32.09
C LEU A 511 -19.21 20.13 32.45
N LEU A 512 -19.61 19.33 31.46
CA LEU A 512 -20.40 18.11 31.70
C LEU A 512 -19.63 17.07 32.53
N THR A 513 -18.30 17.07 32.48
CA THR A 513 -17.46 16.13 33.25
C THR A 513 -17.29 16.49 34.73
N LYS A 514 -17.69 17.70 35.14
CA LYS A 514 -17.45 18.19 36.50
C LYS A 514 -18.05 17.25 37.56
N GLY A 515 -17.23 16.85 38.52
CA GLY A 515 -17.62 15.94 39.61
C GLY A 515 -17.75 14.47 39.24
N THR A 516 -17.37 14.07 38.01
CA THR A 516 -17.24 12.67 37.60
C THR A 516 -15.82 12.14 37.83
N GLU A 517 -15.59 10.84 37.68
CA GLU A 517 -14.25 10.25 37.86
C GLU A 517 -13.27 10.64 36.73
N ILE A 518 -13.78 11.17 35.61
CA ILE A 518 -12.97 11.69 34.51
C ILE A 518 -12.72 13.20 34.59
N ASP A 519 -13.31 13.92 35.56
CA ASP A 519 -13.44 15.38 35.62
C ASP A 519 -12.26 16.14 34.99
N ILE A 520 -12.50 16.77 33.85
CA ILE A 520 -11.56 17.62 33.11
C ILE A 520 -11.99 19.09 33.10
N SER A 521 -12.86 19.51 34.03
CA SER A 521 -13.35 20.90 34.11
C SER A 521 -12.25 21.93 34.40
N GLY A 522 -11.04 21.48 34.75
CA GLY A 522 -9.82 22.29 34.83
C GLY A 522 -9.07 22.48 33.52
N LEU A 523 -9.54 21.93 32.39
CA LEU A 523 -8.95 22.09 31.07
C LEU A 523 -9.71 23.09 30.21
N SER A 524 -9.00 23.66 29.24
CA SER A 524 -9.52 24.48 28.14
C SER A 524 -8.54 24.39 26.98
N TYR A 525 -8.92 24.85 25.79
CA TYR A 525 -7.99 24.95 24.66
C TYR A 525 -6.76 25.79 24.99
N ASP A 526 -6.95 26.95 25.63
CA ASP A 526 -5.84 27.82 26.03
C ASP A 526 -4.84 27.10 26.91
N ARG A 527 -5.34 26.27 27.83
CA ARG A 527 -4.48 25.50 28.72
C ARG A 527 -3.69 24.45 27.96
N LEU A 528 -4.33 23.73 27.05
CA LEU A 528 -3.66 22.72 26.22
C LEU A 528 -2.63 23.34 25.26
N LYS A 529 -2.94 24.52 24.70
CA LYS A 529 -2.05 25.29 23.82
C LYS A 529 -0.78 25.77 24.54
N ASN A 530 -0.94 26.28 25.77
CA ASN A 530 0.14 26.96 26.50
C ASN A 530 0.89 26.07 27.50
N GLU A 531 0.22 25.13 28.16
CA GLU A 531 0.82 24.25 29.17
C GLU A 531 1.15 22.83 28.63
N GLY A 532 0.60 22.43 27.48
CA GLY A 532 0.86 21.14 26.85
C GLY A 532 -0.27 20.12 27.07
N SER A 533 0.08 18.86 27.35
CA SER A 533 -0.88 17.75 27.42
C SER A 533 -1.10 17.27 28.85
N PHE A 534 -2.29 16.72 29.13
CA PHE A 534 -2.67 16.31 30.49
C PHE A 534 -3.33 14.93 30.49
N GLN A 535 -3.06 14.14 31.52
CA GLN A 535 -3.80 12.89 31.77
C GLN A 535 -4.97 13.19 32.70
N TRP A 536 -6.17 12.78 32.30
CA TRP A 536 -7.35 12.96 33.16
C TRP A 536 -7.34 11.99 34.35
N PRO A 537 -7.95 12.36 35.50
CA PRO A 537 -8.71 13.61 35.74
C PRO A 537 -7.85 14.88 35.95
N VAL A 538 -8.45 16.04 35.66
CA VAL A 538 -7.94 17.40 35.84
C VAL A 538 -9.05 18.33 36.38
N PRO A 539 -9.40 18.24 37.68
CA PRO A 539 -10.63 18.85 38.21
C PRO A 539 -10.57 20.38 38.44
N HIS A 540 -9.40 21.01 38.37
CA HIS A 540 -9.27 22.47 38.51
C HIS A 540 -8.09 23.02 37.68
N LYS A 541 -8.14 24.33 37.39
CA LYS A 541 -7.24 25.02 36.46
C LYS A 541 -5.75 24.99 36.83
N THR A 542 -5.40 24.64 38.06
CA THR A 542 -4.01 24.52 38.52
C THR A 542 -3.55 23.06 38.65
N HIS A 543 -4.43 22.09 38.43
CA HIS A 543 -4.12 20.66 38.56
C HIS A 543 -3.16 20.20 37.47
N LYS A 544 -2.09 19.47 37.81
CA LYS A 544 -1.03 19.07 36.87
C LYS A 544 -1.33 17.82 36.04
N GLY A 545 -2.53 17.27 36.20
CA GLY A 545 -2.96 16.00 35.61
C GLY A 545 -2.70 14.81 36.53
N THR A 546 -3.29 13.66 36.20
CA THR A 546 -3.23 12.43 36.99
C THR A 546 -2.57 11.32 36.19
N PRO A 547 -1.23 11.14 36.29
CA PRO A 547 -0.53 10.13 35.51
C PRO A 547 -0.99 8.70 35.78
N ARG A 548 -1.32 8.37 37.04
CA ARG A 548 -1.70 7.03 37.47
C ARG A 548 -2.98 7.09 38.27
N LEU A 549 -3.90 6.17 38.00
CA LEU A 549 -5.13 6.03 38.78
C LEU A 549 -4.92 5.01 39.91
N PHE A 550 -5.78 5.10 40.92
CA PHE A 550 -5.89 4.13 42.02
C PHE A 550 -4.63 3.98 42.90
N THR A 551 -3.76 4.99 42.96
CA THR A 551 -2.60 4.99 43.86
C THR A 551 -2.99 4.99 45.34
N ASP A 552 -4.21 5.43 45.64
CA ASP A 552 -4.85 5.37 46.96
C ASP A 552 -5.59 4.05 47.23
N ARG A 553 -5.64 3.15 46.23
CA ARG A 553 -6.34 1.86 46.25
C ARG A 553 -7.85 1.98 46.48
N LYS A 554 -8.46 3.10 46.06
CA LYS A 554 -9.92 3.27 46.00
C LYS A 554 -10.37 3.18 44.54
N PHE A 555 -11.07 2.12 44.21
CA PHE A 555 -11.55 1.88 42.84
C PHE A 555 -12.90 2.57 42.60
N PHE A 556 -13.33 2.72 41.35
CA PHE A 556 -14.59 3.40 41.01
C PHE A 556 -15.83 2.51 41.10
N THR A 557 -15.69 1.30 41.64
CA THR A 557 -16.81 0.44 42.03
C THR A 557 -17.58 1.04 43.21
N ASN A 558 -18.83 0.63 43.39
CA ASN A 558 -19.68 1.14 44.47
C ASN A 558 -19.13 0.87 45.87
N ASP A 559 -18.39 -0.23 46.06
CA ASP A 559 -17.75 -0.61 47.32
C ASP A 559 -16.27 -0.15 47.42
N LYS A 560 -15.80 0.61 46.42
CA LYS A 560 -14.44 1.14 46.29
C LYS A 560 -13.34 0.06 46.26
N LYS A 561 -13.69 -1.20 45.95
CA LYS A 561 -12.78 -2.35 45.80
C LYS A 561 -12.71 -2.83 44.34
N ALA A 562 -11.56 -3.32 43.91
CA ALA A 562 -11.45 -3.97 42.60
C ALA A 562 -12.15 -5.34 42.62
N HIS A 563 -12.87 -5.70 41.57
CA HIS A 563 -13.64 -6.95 41.54
C HIS A 563 -12.90 -8.02 40.73
N PHE A 564 -12.60 -9.14 41.36
CA PHE A 564 -12.25 -10.35 40.61
C PHE A 564 -13.45 -10.82 39.81
N ASN A 565 -13.21 -11.22 38.56
CA ASN A 565 -14.25 -11.63 37.64
C ASN A 565 -13.94 -13.03 37.13
N ALA A 566 -14.67 -14.05 37.59
CA ALA A 566 -14.60 -15.37 37.00
C ALA A 566 -15.15 -15.29 35.55
N PRO A 567 -14.40 -15.75 34.53
CA PRO A 567 -14.89 -15.73 33.15
C PRO A 567 -16.16 -16.56 33.00
N ALA A 568 -17.12 -16.04 32.24
CA ALA A 568 -18.42 -16.71 32.02
C ALA A 568 -18.31 -18.02 31.22
N THR A 569 -17.21 -18.24 30.51
CA THR A 569 -16.91 -19.47 29.78
C THR A 569 -15.40 -19.69 29.74
N LEU A 570 -14.98 -20.95 29.85
CA LEU A 570 -13.59 -21.37 29.64
C LEU A 570 -13.29 -21.66 28.17
N TYR A 571 -14.28 -22.17 27.44
CA TYR A 571 -14.10 -22.65 26.08
C TYR A 571 -14.54 -21.59 25.07
N ASN A 572 -13.84 -21.58 23.94
CA ASN A 572 -14.16 -20.72 22.81
C ASN A 572 -15.53 -21.07 22.22
N LYS A 573 -16.19 -20.09 21.63
CA LYS A 573 -17.47 -20.24 20.93
C LYS A 573 -17.42 -19.78 19.47
N SER A 574 -16.21 -19.57 18.95
CA SER A 574 -16.01 -19.23 17.54
C SER A 574 -16.55 -20.34 16.65
N GLU A 575 -16.79 -20.04 15.38
CA GLU A 575 -17.16 -21.08 14.42
C GLU A 575 -16.11 -22.20 14.39
N GLU A 576 -16.55 -23.45 14.47
CA GLU A 576 -15.65 -24.60 14.51
C GLU A 576 -15.07 -24.91 13.11
N THR A 577 -13.83 -25.40 13.12
CA THR A 577 -13.20 -26.03 11.95
C THR A 577 -13.80 -27.42 11.72
N ASP A 578 -13.95 -27.81 10.47
CA ASP A 578 -14.43 -29.13 10.07
C ASP A 578 -13.60 -29.67 8.90
N ASN A 579 -14.02 -30.79 8.29
CA ASN A 579 -13.30 -31.37 7.15
C ASN A 579 -13.35 -30.50 5.89
N GLU A 580 -14.35 -29.63 5.75
CA GLU A 580 -14.46 -28.69 4.62
C GLU A 580 -13.66 -27.41 4.87
N TYR A 581 -13.54 -26.97 6.12
CA TYR A 581 -12.83 -25.76 6.57
C TYR A 581 -11.88 -26.07 7.76
N PRO A 582 -10.78 -26.80 7.52
CA PRO A 582 -9.90 -27.32 8.58
C PRO A 582 -8.89 -26.32 9.15
N LEU A 583 -8.72 -25.14 8.55
CA LEU A 583 -7.75 -24.14 8.97
C LEU A 583 -8.41 -22.96 9.69
N ILE A 584 -7.68 -22.32 10.61
CA ILE A 584 -8.11 -21.09 11.28
C ILE A 584 -7.44 -19.90 10.61
N LEU A 585 -8.23 -19.01 10.01
CA LEU A 585 -7.76 -17.71 9.53
C LEU A 585 -7.69 -16.71 10.67
N ASN A 586 -6.52 -16.12 10.83
CA ASN A 586 -6.26 -14.94 11.64
C ASN A 586 -6.04 -13.71 10.74
N SER A 587 -6.60 -12.56 11.09
CA SER A 587 -6.41 -11.30 10.37
C SER A 587 -5.66 -10.26 11.21
N GLY A 588 -4.87 -9.39 10.57
CA GLY A 588 -4.15 -8.36 11.31
C GLY A 588 -3.63 -7.19 10.47
N ARG A 589 -2.43 -6.72 10.83
CA ARG A 589 -1.84 -5.48 10.31
C ARG A 589 -0.41 -5.71 9.82
N VAL A 590 0.03 -4.90 8.87
CA VAL A 590 1.43 -4.77 8.43
C VAL A 590 2.01 -3.44 8.92
N ARG A 591 3.35 -3.36 9.01
CA ARG A 591 4.09 -2.24 9.62
C ARG A 591 3.73 -0.86 9.07
N ASP A 592 3.74 -0.70 7.75
CA ASP A 592 3.75 0.62 7.09
C ASP A 592 2.37 1.08 6.62
N GLN A 593 1.36 0.21 6.70
CA GLN A 593 0.00 0.54 6.28
C GLN A 593 -0.89 0.80 7.49
N TRP A 594 -1.75 1.81 7.39
CA TRP A 594 -2.72 2.15 8.41
C TRP A 594 -4.14 1.86 7.92
N HIS A 595 -4.88 1.13 8.75
CA HIS A 595 -6.30 0.79 8.53
C HIS A 595 -6.56 0.31 7.09
N THR A 596 -7.43 0.98 6.33
CA THR A 596 -7.86 0.62 4.98
C THR A 596 -7.09 1.36 3.89
N ARG A 597 -5.90 1.88 4.20
CA ARG A 597 -4.95 2.51 3.26
C ARG A 597 -5.44 3.78 2.55
N THR A 598 -6.55 4.39 2.96
CA THR A 598 -7.03 5.67 2.39
C THR A 598 -6.07 6.84 2.65
N LYS A 599 -5.22 6.73 3.68
CA LYS A 599 -4.12 7.67 3.98
C LYS A 599 -2.77 7.11 3.52
N THR A 600 -2.30 6.03 4.15
CA THR A 600 -0.95 5.48 3.90
C THR A 600 -0.78 4.84 2.52
N GLY A 601 -1.88 4.54 1.80
CA GLY A 601 -1.82 3.98 0.46
C GLY A 601 -1.37 4.97 -0.61
N LYS A 602 -1.40 6.28 -0.29
CA LYS A 602 -0.94 7.37 -1.17
C LYS A 602 0.57 7.54 -1.14
N VAL A 603 1.17 7.36 0.04
CA VAL A 603 2.61 7.57 0.27
C VAL A 603 3.39 6.40 -0.32
N LYS A 604 4.14 6.65 -1.40
CA LYS A 604 4.81 5.61 -2.18
C LYS A 604 5.86 4.89 -1.36
N ARG A 605 6.62 5.64 -0.56
CA ARG A 605 7.61 5.07 0.36
C ARG A 605 7.03 4.04 1.33
N LEU A 606 5.78 4.19 1.77
CA LEU A 606 5.12 3.23 2.68
C LEU A 606 4.65 1.94 1.97
N LEU A 607 4.63 1.91 0.64
CA LEU A 607 4.27 0.74 -0.16
C LEU A 607 5.46 -0.20 -0.43
N THR A 608 6.69 0.25 -0.18
CA THR A 608 7.92 -0.45 -0.59
C THR A 608 8.20 -1.75 0.17
N HIS A 609 7.70 -1.91 1.40
CA HIS A 609 7.97 -3.10 2.22
C HIS A 609 7.03 -4.27 1.92
N ILE A 610 5.71 -4.04 1.98
CA ILE A 610 4.68 -5.04 1.66
C ILE A 610 3.64 -4.37 0.74
N PRO A 611 3.82 -4.45 -0.60
CA PRO A 611 2.98 -3.74 -1.56
C PRO A 611 1.63 -4.42 -1.83
N GLN A 612 1.55 -5.74 -1.63
CA GLN A 612 0.43 -6.60 -2.05
C GLN A 612 -0.13 -7.43 -0.88
N PRO A 613 -1.42 -7.81 -0.93
CA PRO A 613 -1.99 -8.75 0.02
C PRO A 613 -1.37 -10.14 -0.20
N TYR A 614 -1.18 -10.89 0.88
CA TYR A 614 -0.56 -12.21 0.86
C TYR A 614 -1.18 -13.11 1.94
N LEU A 615 -1.17 -14.42 1.70
CA LEU A 615 -1.51 -15.42 2.71
C LEU A 615 -0.23 -15.97 3.33
N GLU A 616 -0.02 -15.70 4.61
CA GLU A 616 1.02 -16.38 5.39
C GLU A 616 0.51 -17.76 5.81
N MET A 617 1.29 -18.80 5.54
CA MET A 617 0.91 -20.19 5.80
C MET A 617 2.10 -21.01 6.31
N ASN A 618 1.82 -21.96 7.21
CA ASN A 618 2.85 -22.88 7.69
C ASN A 618 3.29 -23.83 6.56
N ALA A 619 4.59 -24.06 6.43
CA ALA A 619 5.15 -24.92 5.38
C ALA A 619 4.65 -26.37 5.44
N VAL A 620 4.31 -26.90 6.62
CA VAL A 620 3.73 -28.24 6.78
C VAL A 620 2.32 -28.30 6.20
N ASP A 621 1.46 -27.33 6.53
CA ASP A 621 0.10 -27.27 5.99
C ASP A 621 0.10 -27.08 4.47
N ALA A 622 1.06 -26.32 3.95
CA ALA A 622 1.24 -26.09 2.52
C ALA A 622 1.70 -27.35 1.80
N TYR A 623 2.62 -28.12 2.38
CA TYR A 623 3.06 -29.41 1.86
C TYR A 623 1.87 -30.38 1.73
N LEU A 624 1.02 -30.49 2.76
CA LEU A 624 -0.18 -31.33 2.74
C LEU A 624 -1.16 -30.94 1.61
N ARG A 625 -1.17 -29.65 1.22
CA ARG A 625 -2.02 -29.09 0.16
C ARG A 625 -1.34 -28.95 -1.20
N LYS A 626 -0.09 -29.41 -1.33
CA LYS A 626 0.72 -29.28 -2.56
C LYS A 626 0.89 -27.81 -3.02
N ILE A 627 0.97 -26.90 -2.07
CA ILE A 627 1.19 -25.46 -2.28
C ILE A 627 2.67 -25.15 -2.05
N LYS A 628 3.28 -24.40 -2.96
CA LYS A 628 4.66 -23.89 -2.86
C LYS A 628 4.66 -22.40 -2.55
N ASP A 629 5.80 -21.90 -2.08
CA ASP A 629 5.99 -20.46 -1.88
C ASP A 629 5.79 -19.71 -3.20
N GLY A 630 5.06 -18.60 -3.15
CA GLY A 630 4.71 -17.80 -4.32
C GLY A 630 3.58 -18.36 -5.21
N ASP A 631 3.06 -19.56 -4.94
CA ASP A 631 1.84 -20.06 -5.60
C ASP A 631 0.66 -19.13 -5.29
N ILE A 632 -0.29 -19.09 -6.23
CA ILE A 632 -1.59 -18.45 -6.00
C ILE A 632 -2.52 -19.46 -5.33
N ALA A 633 -3.14 -19.07 -4.24
CA ALA A 633 -4.12 -19.89 -3.52
C ALA A 633 -5.48 -19.18 -3.44
N VAL A 634 -6.53 -19.99 -3.51
CA VAL A 634 -7.89 -19.58 -3.17
C VAL A 634 -8.11 -19.88 -1.70
N VAL A 635 -8.47 -18.85 -0.94
CA VAL A 635 -8.86 -19.01 0.47
C VAL A 635 -10.37 -18.88 0.52
N LYS A 636 -11.04 -19.95 0.95
CA LYS A 636 -12.49 -20.04 0.98
C LYS A 636 -12.97 -20.15 2.42
N SER A 637 -14.03 -19.42 2.73
CA SER A 637 -14.80 -19.52 3.97
C SER A 637 -16.26 -19.86 3.65
N ARG A 638 -17.10 -19.94 4.68
CA ARG A 638 -18.56 -20.08 4.51
C ARG A 638 -19.24 -18.86 3.90
N ARG A 639 -18.57 -17.70 3.84
CA ARG A 639 -19.17 -16.40 3.41
C ARG A 639 -18.65 -15.86 2.09
N GLY A 640 -17.52 -16.39 1.62
CA GLY A 640 -16.86 -15.90 0.43
C GLY A 640 -15.46 -16.48 0.27
N GLN A 641 -14.78 -16.01 -0.77
CA GLN A 641 -13.43 -16.41 -1.09
C GLN A 641 -12.57 -15.20 -1.50
N VAL A 642 -11.27 -15.37 -1.41
CA VAL A 642 -10.25 -14.43 -1.90
C VAL A 642 -9.14 -15.23 -2.59
N GLN A 643 -8.30 -14.57 -3.39
CA GLN A 643 -7.27 -15.23 -4.18
C GLN A 643 -5.97 -14.41 -4.10
N VAL A 644 -4.98 -14.95 -3.38
CA VAL A 644 -3.73 -14.23 -3.06
C VAL A 644 -2.53 -15.15 -3.19
N LYS A 645 -1.36 -14.53 -3.28
CA LYS A 645 -0.07 -15.22 -3.26
C LYS A 645 0.22 -15.77 -1.87
N VAL A 646 0.76 -16.98 -1.80
CA VAL A 646 1.15 -17.63 -0.55
C VAL A 646 2.60 -17.28 -0.20
N GLN A 647 2.83 -16.97 1.08
CA GLN A 647 4.14 -16.84 1.70
C GLN A 647 4.30 -17.92 2.77
N LEU A 648 5.27 -18.81 2.58
CA LEU A 648 5.51 -19.94 3.48
C LEU A 648 6.55 -19.61 4.55
N ASN A 649 6.29 -20.04 5.78
CA ASN A 649 7.27 -20.04 6.87
C ASN A 649 6.93 -21.11 7.93
N TYR A 650 7.70 -21.15 9.02
CA TYR A 650 7.42 -21.97 10.21
C TYR A 650 7.07 -21.12 11.45
N ASP A 651 6.97 -19.79 11.27
CA ASP A 651 6.73 -18.81 12.33
C ASP A 651 5.24 -18.72 12.70
N ILE A 652 4.35 -19.03 11.76
CA ILE A 652 2.93 -19.25 12.03
C ILE A 652 2.69 -20.71 12.45
N ARG A 653 1.80 -20.91 13.43
CA ARG A 653 1.44 -22.24 13.93
C ARG A 653 0.76 -23.08 12.84
N GLU A 654 0.97 -24.39 12.87
CA GLU A 654 0.20 -25.35 12.06
C GLU A 654 -1.32 -25.19 12.28
N SER A 655 -2.08 -25.45 11.22
CA SER A 655 -3.53 -25.25 11.12
C SER A 655 -4.01 -23.80 11.29
N VAL A 656 -3.08 -22.83 11.27
CA VAL A 656 -3.39 -21.39 11.33
C VAL A 656 -2.80 -20.68 10.11
N VAL A 657 -3.60 -19.82 9.48
CA VAL A 657 -3.17 -18.99 8.36
C VAL A 657 -3.41 -17.51 8.66
N PHE A 658 -2.67 -16.62 8.02
CA PHE A 658 -2.79 -15.18 8.26
C PHE A 658 -2.93 -14.36 6.98
N LEU A 659 -3.92 -13.47 6.96
CA LEU A 659 -4.17 -12.52 5.86
C LEU A 659 -4.34 -11.10 6.42
N PRO A 660 -3.53 -10.11 6.03
CA PRO A 660 -3.71 -8.75 6.50
C PRO A 660 -4.94 -8.08 5.87
N MET A 661 -5.68 -7.29 6.64
CA MET A 661 -6.97 -6.71 6.18
C MET A 661 -6.89 -5.34 5.49
N HIS A 662 -5.69 -4.89 5.14
CA HIS A 662 -5.48 -3.52 4.67
C HIS A 662 -6.06 -3.21 3.28
N TRP A 663 -6.18 -4.23 2.43
CA TRP A 663 -6.64 -4.08 1.05
C TRP A 663 -8.15 -4.26 0.98
N GLY A 664 -8.82 -3.30 0.33
CA GLY A 664 -10.17 -3.49 -0.18
C GLY A 664 -10.15 -3.87 -1.65
N LYS A 665 -11.00 -3.27 -2.48
CA LYS A 665 -11.01 -3.47 -3.93
C LYS A 665 -9.83 -2.78 -4.60
N VAL A 666 -9.04 -3.56 -5.33
CA VAL A 666 -7.98 -3.07 -6.22
C VAL A 666 -8.46 -3.24 -7.65
N LEU A 667 -8.53 -2.13 -8.42
CA LEU A 667 -9.11 -2.11 -9.76
C LEU A 667 -10.53 -2.73 -9.82
N ASN A 668 -11.35 -2.48 -8.80
CA ASN A 668 -12.69 -3.06 -8.59
C ASN A 668 -12.76 -4.57 -8.30
N ASN A 669 -11.62 -5.25 -8.14
CA ASN A 669 -11.54 -6.65 -7.72
C ASN A 669 -11.18 -6.75 -6.22
N ASP A 670 -11.88 -7.60 -5.47
CA ASP A 670 -11.69 -7.78 -4.02
C ASP A 670 -10.86 -9.04 -3.66
N PHE A 671 -10.02 -9.50 -4.58
CA PHE A 671 -9.16 -10.70 -4.44
C PHE A 671 -8.29 -10.73 -3.18
N GLY A 672 -8.03 -9.58 -2.54
CA GLY A 672 -7.22 -9.48 -1.32
C GLY A 672 -7.97 -8.99 -0.09
N ARG A 673 -9.31 -8.85 -0.17
CA ARG A 673 -10.12 -8.24 0.90
C ARG A 673 -10.43 -9.26 1.98
N ALA A 674 -9.58 -9.33 3.01
CA ALA A 674 -9.66 -10.32 4.08
C ALA A 674 -11.06 -10.46 4.73
N ASN A 675 -11.77 -9.35 4.90
CA ASN A 675 -13.08 -9.34 5.56
C ASN A 675 -14.24 -9.86 4.67
N ASN A 676 -13.95 -10.30 3.44
CA ASN A 676 -14.87 -11.18 2.69
C ASN A 676 -14.97 -12.57 3.32
N LEU A 677 -13.95 -13.00 4.07
CA LEU A 677 -13.88 -14.32 4.68
C LEU A 677 -14.44 -14.34 6.10
N THR A 678 -14.30 -13.24 6.84
CA THR A 678 -14.55 -13.19 8.28
C THR A 678 -16.03 -13.37 8.62
N ASN A 679 -16.30 -14.08 9.71
CA ASN A 679 -17.65 -14.22 10.24
C ASN A 679 -18.08 -12.95 11.00
N ASP A 680 -19.39 -12.85 11.21
CA ASP A 680 -20.08 -11.76 11.89
C ASP A 680 -20.57 -12.15 13.29
N LEU A 681 -20.00 -13.21 13.89
CA LEU A 681 -20.25 -13.53 15.29
C LEU A 681 -19.62 -12.45 16.18
N VAL A 682 -20.29 -12.17 17.30
CA VAL A 682 -19.87 -11.15 18.27
C VAL A 682 -19.86 -11.68 19.70
N ASP A 683 -19.06 -11.07 20.57
CA ASP A 683 -19.16 -11.28 22.01
C ASP A 683 -20.56 -10.82 22.50
N PRO A 684 -21.27 -11.62 23.29
CA PRO A 684 -22.66 -11.32 23.67
C PRO A 684 -22.81 -10.09 24.56
N VAL A 685 -21.73 -9.66 25.25
CA VAL A 685 -21.74 -8.53 26.18
C VAL A 685 -21.14 -7.28 25.53
N SER A 686 -19.95 -7.39 24.95
CA SER A 686 -19.27 -6.23 24.35
C SER A 686 -19.73 -5.93 22.92
N LYS A 687 -20.37 -6.91 22.26
CA LYS A 687 -20.78 -6.87 20.85
C LYS A 687 -19.60 -6.68 19.89
N GLU A 688 -18.40 -7.09 20.30
CA GLU A 688 -17.19 -7.03 19.48
C GLU A 688 -17.06 -8.28 18.60
N PRO A 689 -16.75 -8.16 17.30
CA PRO A 689 -16.72 -9.29 16.36
C PRO A 689 -15.46 -10.16 16.41
N ASP A 690 -15.60 -11.40 15.94
CA ASP A 690 -14.61 -12.49 15.99
C ASP A 690 -13.56 -12.47 14.86
N PHE A 691 -12.93 -11.34 14.58
CA PHE A 691 -11.99 -11.20 13.46
C PHE A 691 -10.75 -12.11 13.52
N LYS A 692 -10.41 -12.63 14.70
CA LYS A 692 -9.19 -13.43 14.93
C LYS A 692 -9.41 -14.93 14.76
N TYR A 693 -10.64 -15.35 14.47
CA TYR A 693 -11.00 -16.74 14.30
C TYR A 693 -12.03 -16.89 13.19
N CYS A 694 -11.62 -17.48 12.08
CA CYS A 694 -12.52 -17.81 10.98
C CYS A 694 -12.11 -19.16 10.38
N ALA A 695 -13.03 -20.11 10.29
CA ALA A 695 -12.74 -21.39 9.65
C ALA A 695 -12.62 -21.19 8.13
N VAL A 696 -11.53 -21.67 7.54
CA VAL A 696 -11.24 -21.56 6.11
C VAL A 696 -10.62 -22.84 5.56
N GLU A 697 -10.68 -22.97 4.24
CA GLU A 697 -9.85 -23.90 3.47
C GLU A 697 -9.00 -23.13 2.47
N VAL A 698 -7.79 -23.64 2.23
CA VAL A 698 -6.82 -23.05 1.33
C VAL A 698 -6.48 -24.06 0.25
N THR A 699 -6.84 -23.76 -1.00
CA THR A 699 -6.54 -24.63 -2.14
C THR A 699 -5.63 -23.91 -3.12
N LYS A 700 -4.75 -24.67 -3.78
CA LYS A 700 -3.97 -24.13 -4.90
C LYS A 700 -4.93 -23.68 -6.00
N TYR A 701 -4.75 -22.47 -6.51
CA TYR A 701 -5.47 -22.02 -7.69
C TYR A 701 -5.03 -22.85 -8.89
N VAL A 702 -6.00 -23.46 -9.58
CA VAL A 702 -5.77 -24.21 -10.82
C VAL A 702 -6.63 -23.59 -11.90
N LYS A 703 -5.98 -23.06 -12.93
CA LYS A 703 -6.64 -22.55 -14.13
C LYS A 703 -7.08 -23.72 -15.01
N GLU A 704 -8.22 -23.57 -15.70
CA GLU A 704 -8.62 -24.47 -16.78
C GLU A 704 -7.61 -24.43 -17.95
N LYS A 705 -7.43 -25.58 -18.61
CA LYS A 705 -6.55 -25.68 -19.80
C LYS A 705 -7.16 -24.83 -20.92
N GLN A 706 -6.34 -23.97 -21.50
CA GLN A 706 -6.74 -23.09 -22.60
C GLN A 706 -5.77 -23.19 -23.77
N LYS A 707 -6.25 -22.86 -24.98
CA LYS A 707 -5.43 -22.62 -26.16
C LYS A 707 -5.15 -21.12 -26.30
N VAL A 708 -3.88 -20.76 -26.19
CA VAL A 708 -3.42 -19.38 -26.29
C VAL A 708 -2.72 -19.18 -27.63
N VAL A 709 -3.23 -18.25 -28.43
CA VAL A 709 -2.60 -17.83 -29.68
C VAL A 709 -1.84 -16.53 -29.46
N VAL A 710 -0.57 -16.49 -29.83
CA VAL A 710 0.29 -15.31 -29.77
C VAL A 710 0.60 -14.87 -31.19
N VAL A 711 0.25 -13.62 -31.52
CA VAL A 711 0.49 -13.04 -32.85
C VAL A 711 1.67 -12.06 -32.75
N GLY A 712 2.79 -12.44 -33.36
CA GLY A 712 4.06 -11.73 -33.28
C GLY A 712 5.08 -12.49 -32.43
N ALA A 713 6.38 -12.30 -32.74
CA ALA A 713 7.48 -13.04 -32.11
C ALA A 713 8.66 -12.12 -31.71
N GLY A 714 8.31 -10.91 -31.23
CA GLY A 714 9.27 -9.94 -30.69
C GLY A 714 9.56 -10.13 -29.20
N ALA A 715 10.14 -9.11 -28.56
CA ALA A 715 10.53 -9.15 -27.15
C ALA A 715 9.35 -9.42 -26.18
N ALA A 716 8.17 -8.83 -26.44
CA ALA A 716 6.97 -9.05 -25.63
C ALA A 716 6.51 -10.51 -25.69
N ALA A 717 6.41 -11.09 -26.90
CA ALA A 717 6.03 -12.48 -27.09
C ALA A 717 7.03 -13.44 -26.44
N TYR A 718 8.33 -13.22 -26.66
CA TYR A 718 9.40 -13.99 -26.01
C TYR A 718 9.25 -14.00 -24.48
N ARG A 719 9.12 -12.81 -23.88
CA ARG A 719 8.98 -12.70 -22.43
C ARG A 719 7.69 -13.34 -21.92
N PHE A 720 6.58 -13.16 -22.64
CA PHE A 720 5.30 -13.76 -22.30
C PHE A 720 5.43 -15.28 -22.26
N ILE A 721 6.00 -15.90 -23.30
CA ILE A 721 6.21 -17.35 -23.37
C ILE A 721 7.04 -17.84 -22.18
N GLN A 722 8.14 -17.16 -21.87
CA GLN A 722 8.99 -17.53 -20.73
C GLN A 722 8.24 -17.46 -19.41
N SER A 723 7.66 -16.30 -19.09
CA SER A 723 6.99 -16.07 -17.81
C SER A 723 5.73 -16.94 -17.66
N TYR A 724 5.06 -17.25 -18.77
CA TYR A 724 3.91 -18.14 -18.80
C TYR A 724 4.32 -19.60 -18.58
N ARG A 725 5.33 -20.10 -19.31
CA ARG A 725 5.81 -21.49 -19.21
C ARG A 725 6.60 -21.80 -17.94
N GLU A 726 7.17 -20.78 -17.28
CA GLU A 726 7.73 -20.92 -15.93
C GLU A 726 6.70 -21.44 -14.91
N LYS A 727 5.40 -21.22 -15.15
CA LYS A 727 4.30 -21.55 -14.20
C LYS A 727 3.20 -22.44 -14.77
N ASN A 728 2.99 -22.48 -16.09
CA ASN A 728 1.99 -23.32 -16.75
C ASN A 728 2.63 -24.15 -17.89
N THR A 729 2.56 -25.46 -17.74
CA THR A 729 3.08 -26.43 -18.72
C THR A 729 1.98 -27.23 -19.41
N VAL A 730 0.71 -26.82 -19.30
CA VAL A 730 -0.45 -27.63 -19.73
C VAL A 730 -1.26 -26.99 -20.86
N ASP A 731 -1.25 -25.66 -20.97
CA ASP A 731 -1.96 -24.93 -22.01
C ASP A 731 -1.32 -25.14 -23.39
N GLU A 732 -2.11 -25.06 -24.44
CA GLU A 732 -1.62 -25.11 -25.82
C GLU A 732 -1.17 -23.72 -26.26
N LEU A 733 0.09 -23.57 -26.69
CA LEU A 733 0.66 -22.28 -27.07
C LEU A 733 1.04 -22.27 -28.56
N HIS A 734 0.34 -21.46 -29.35
CA HIS A 734 0.63 -21.28 -30.77
C HIS A 734 1.17 -19.88 -31.01
N VAL A 735 2.35 -19.76 -31.60
CA VAL A 735 2.98 -18.47 -31.92
C VAL A 735 3.05 -18.31 -33.43
N PHE A 736 2.52 -17.21 -33.95
CA PHE A 736 2.58 -16.87 -35.37
C PHE A 736 3.57 -15.74 -35.60
N SER A 737 4.56 -15.98 -36.46
CA SER A 737 5.59 -15.00 -36.82
C SER A 737 5.59 -14.75 -38.32
N LYS A 738 5.51 -13.47 -38.70
CA LYS A 738 5.74 -13.05 -40.10
C LYS A 738 7.20 -13.30 -40.54
N GLU A 739 8.14 -13.14 -39.62
CA GLU A 739 9.58 -13.33 -39.88
C GLU A 739 9.92 -14.83 -39.84
N LYS A 740 10.84 -15.27 -40.72
CA LYS A 740 11.32 -16.66 -40.81
C LYS A 740 12.23 -17.05 -39.63
N ASP A 741 13.01 -16.09 -39.12
CA ASP A 741 13.94 -16.30 -38.01
C ASP A 741 13.54 -15.40 -36.82
N PRO A 742 12.52 -15.79 -36.01
CA PRO A 742 12.01 -14.98 -34.91
C PRO A 742 12.89 -15.00 -33.65
N PHE A 743 12.50 -14.26 -32.61
CA PHE A 743 13.10 -14.30 -31.28
C PHE A 743 14.59 -13.95 -31.21
N TYR A 744 14.97 -12.82 -31.80
CA TYR A 744 16.33 -12.26 -31.70
C TYR A 744 16.31 -10.84 -31.10
N ASN A 745 17.46 -10.37 -30.64
CA ASN A 745 17.62 -9.03 -30.10
C ASN A 745 17.84 -8.00 -31.21
N ARG A 746 16.75 -7.43 -31.72
CA ARG A 746 16.79 -6.39 -32.76
C ARG A 746 17.55 -5.11 -32.39
N VAL A 747 17.79 -4.86 -31.10
CA VAL A 747 18.58 -3.69 -30.62
C VAL A 747 20.08 -3.87 -30.92
N LEU A 748 20.50 -5.10 -31.28
CA LEU A 748 21.89 -5.42 -31.63
C LEU A 748 22.12 -5.53 -33.15
N LEU A 749 21.13 -5.14 -33.96
CA LEU A 749 21.28 -5.13 -35.42
C LEU A 749 22.40 -4.19 -35.91
N PRO A 750 22.64 -3.01 -35.31
CA PRO A 750 23.79 -2.17 -35.68
C PRO A 750 25.13 -2.92 -35.57
N GLU A 751 25.37 -3.61 -34.46
CA GLU A 751 26.59 -4.38 -34.20
C GLU A 751 26.69 -5.63 -35.10
N TYR A 752 25.56 -6.18 -35.55
CA TYR A 752 25.50 -7.24 -36.56
C TYR A 752 25.90 -6.75 -37.96
N VAL A 753 25.48 -5.53 -38.33
CA VAL A 753 25.87 -4.92 -39.63
C VAL A 753 27.37 -4.68 -39.71
N SER A 754 28.02 -4.36 -38.59
CA SER A 754 29.47 -4.13 -38.52
C SER A 754 30.31 -5.39 -38.30
N ASP A 755 29.70 -6.59 -38.32
CA ASP A 755 30.35 -7.87 -38.02
C ASP A 755 31.01 -7.95 -36.62
N GLU A 756 30.58 -7.12 -35.67
CA GLU A 756 31.02 -7.19 -34.27
C GLU A 756 30.35 -8.35 -33.53
N LEU A 757 29.08 -8.61 -33.87
CA LEU A 757 28.31 -9.74 -33.38
C LEU A 757 27.88 -10.63 -34.55
N SER A 758 27.98 -11.94 -34.36
CA SER A 758 27.42 -12.91 -35.30
C SER A 758 25.90 -12.99 -35.17
N TRP A 759 25.22 -13.60 -36.13
CA TRP A 759 23.76 -13.79 -36.07
C TRP A 759 23.37 -14.62 -34.82
N GLU A 760 24.14 -15.65 -34.51
CA GLU A 760 23.94 -16.54 -33.37
C GLU A 760 24.03 -15.78 -32.03
N ALA A 761 24.79 -14.67 -31.97
CA ALA A 761 24.88 -13.83 -30.78
C ALA A 761 23.63 -12.95 -30.57
N LEU A 762 22.82 -12.75 -31.61
CA LEU A 762 21.56 -12.00 -31.56
C LEU A 762 20.38 -12.90 -31.15
N GLU A 763 20.45 -14.20 -31.42
CA GLU A 763 19.38 -15.16 -31.11
C GLU A 763 19.13 -15.24 -29.59
N LYS A 764 17.86 -15.13 -29.20
CA LYS A 764 17.45 -15.24 -27.78
C LYS A 764 17.04 -16.66 -27.38
N LEU A 765 16.81 -17.53 -28.36
CA LEU A 765 16.47 -18.93 -28.17
C LEU A 765 17.45 -19.78 -28.95
N LYS A 766 18.10 -20.71 -28.26
CA LYS A 766 18.97 -21.70 -28.89
C LYS A 766 18.13 -22.84 -29.47
N GLU A 767 18.73 -23.58 -30.40
CA GLU A 767 18.09 -24.75 -31.00
C GLU A 767 17.60 -25.76 -29.92
N GLY A 768 16.36 -26.20 -30.03
CA GLY A 768 15.73 -27.11 -29.06
C GLY A 768 15.04 -26.44 -27.86
N GLU A 769 15.21 -25.14 -27.61
CA GLU A 769 14.59 -24.48 -26.45
C GLU A 769 13.08 -24.29 -26.58
N LEU A 770 12.58 -23.99 -27.78
CA LEU A 770 11.13 -23.88 -28.03
C LEU A 770 10.41 -25.22 -27.85
N GLN A 771 11.05 -26.32 -28.27
CA GLN A 771 10.51 -27.66 -28.08
C GLN A 771 10.43 -28.02 -26.59
N LYS A 772 11.44 -27.61 -25.79
CA LYS A 772 11.41 -27.78 -24.32
C LYS A 772 10.28 -26.98 -23.65
N LEU A 773 9.89 -25.85 -24.24
CA LEU A 773 8.81 -24.99 -23.76
C LEU A 773 7.42 -25.45 -24.26
N ASP A 774 7.35 -26.51 -25.07
CA ASP A 774 6.12 -27.02 -25.67
C ASP A 774 5.31 -25.92 -26.38
N VAL A 775 5.97 -25.23 -27.32
CA VAL A 775 5.39 -24.13 -28.10
C VAL A 775 5.34 -24.49 -29.57
N THR A 776 4.16 -24.38 -30.18
CA THR A 776 4.00 -24.55 -31.63
C THR A 776 4.28 -23.23 -32.33
N LEU A 777 5.47 -23.09 -32.93
CA LEU A 777 5.87 -21.91 -33.69
C LEU A 777 5.54 -22.05 -35.19
N HIS A 778 4.68 -21.17 -35.68
CA HIS A 778 4.35 -20.99 -37.10
C HIS A 778 5.22 -19.87 -37.68
N SER A 779 6.45 -20.22 -38.07
CA SER A 779 7.41 -19.26 -38.62
C SER A 779 7.17 -18.92 -40.10
N GLY A 780 7.36 -17.67 -40.49
CA GLY A 780 7.07 -17.17 -41.84
C GLY A 780 5.57 -17.14 -42.20
N ILE A 781 4.68 -17.30 -41.22
CA ILE A 781 3.22 -17.33 -41.39
C ILE A 781 2.62 -16.19 -40.56
N CYS A 782 2.03 -15.19 -41.21
CA CYS A 782 1.28 -14.14 -40.54
C CYS A 782 -0.20 -14.50 -40.39
N ILE A 783 -0.87 -13.81 -39.46
CA ILE A 783 -2.33 -13.79 -39.34
C ILE A 783 -2.84 -12.65 -40.21
N ASP A 784 -3.83 -12.95 -41.05
CA ASP A 784 -4.43 -12.01 -41.98
C ASP A 784 -5.75 -11.44 -41.46
N ASN A 785 -6.49 -12.23 -40.68
CA ASN A 785 -7.79 -11.84 -40.12
C ASN A 785 -8.01 -12.42 -38.72
N ILE A 786 -8.71 -11.68 -37.87
CA ILE A 786 -9.12 -12.10 -36.52
C ILE A 786 -10.63 -11.88 -36.42
N ASN A 787 -11.37 -12.93 -36.10
CA ASN A 787 -12.78 -12.88 -35.75
C ASN A 787 -12.92 -13.08 -34.23
N ALA A 788 -13.21 -11.99 -33.52
CA ALA A 788 -13.34 -11.97 -32.06
C ALA A 788 -14.60 -12.69 -31.57
N ASP A 789 -15.73 -12.53 -32.28
CA ASP A 789 -17.01 -13.15 -31.92
C ASP A 789 -16.93 -14.68 -31.94
N ASP A 790 -16.30 -15.23 -32.99
CA ASP A 790 -16.09 -16.67 -33.13
C ASP A 790 -14.82 -17.18 -32.41
N LYS A 791 -14.03 -16.29 -31.81
CA LYS A 791 -12.69 -16.56 -31.24
C LYS A 791 -11.77 -17.37 -32.17
N THR A 792 -11.60 -16.90 -33.40
CA THR A 792 -10.76 -17.55 -34.41
C THR A 792 -9.83 -16.56 -35.12
N VAL A 793 -8.66 -17.06 -35.53
CA VAL A 793 -7.72 -16.34 -36.41
C VAL A 793 -7.55 -17.10 -37.72
N VAL A 794 -7.35 -16.38 -38.82
CA VAL A 794 -7.05 -16.96 -40.13
C VAL A 794 -5.65 -16.56 -40.53
N ASP A 795 -4.81 -17.56 -40.84
CA ASP A 795 -3.44 -17.33 -41.26
C ASP A 795 -3.33 -17.02 -42.77
N ALA A 796 -2.14 -16.60 -43.20
CA ALA A 796 -1.85 -16.26 -44.60
C ALA A 796 -2.00 -17.42 -45.60
N LYS A 797 -2.23 -18.64 -45.13
CA LYS A 797 -2.56 -19.82 -45.97
C LYS A 797 -4.07 -20.09 -46.02
N GLY A 798 -4.88 -19.25 -45.40
CA GLY A 798 -6.33 -19.41 -45.29
C GLY A 798 -6.76 -20.43 -44.24
N ILE A 799 -5.85 -20.91 -43.38
CA ILE A 799 -6.18 -21.89 -42.35
C ILE A 799 -6.76 -21.17 -41.13
N ARG A 800 -7.89 -21.68 -40.64
CA ARG A 800 -8.58 -21.16 -39.46
C ARG A 800 -8.07 -21.86 -38.19
N HIS A 801 -7.71 -21.07 -37.18
CA HIS A 801 -7.26 -21.53 -35.86
C HIS A 801 -8.17 -20.95 -34.77
N SER A 802 -8.73 -21.79 -33.90
CA SER A 802 -9.43 -21.34 -32.70
C SER A 802 -8.46 -20.89 -31.60
N TYR A 803 -8.92 -20.00 -30.72
CA TYR A 803 -8.23 -19.60 -29.50
C TYR A 803 -9.21 -19.42 -28.33
N ASP A 804 -8.72 -19.60 -27.10
CA ASP A 804 -9.42 -19.16 -25.90
C ASP A 804 -8.94 -17.77 -25.48
N LEU A 805 -7.63 -17.53 -25.63
CA LEU A 805 -6.96 -16.26 -25.39
C LEU A 805 -6.09 -15.87 -26.58
N LEU A 806 -6.10 -14.59 -26.95
CA LEU A 806 -5.30 -14.03 -28.02
C LEU A 806 -4.34 -12.98 -27.45
N ILE A 807 -3.04 -13.18 -27.66
CA ILE A 807 -1.99 -12.24 -27.28
C ILE A 807 -1.48 -11.53 -28.54
N MET A 808 -1.82 -10.26 -28.69
CA MET A 808 -1.35 -9.42 -29.79
C MET A 808 -0.01 -8.79 -29.39
N ALA A 809 1.07 -9.18 -30.06
CA ALA A 809 2.43 -8.71 -29.85
C ALA A 809 3.14 -8.42 -31.19
N THR A 810 2.40 -7.81 -32.13
CA THR A 810 2.78 -7.59 -33.54
C THR A 810 3.92 -6.57 -33.74
N GLY A 811 4.36 -5.92 -32.66
CA GLY A 811 5.49 -4.98 -32.67
C GLY A 811 5.23 -3.75 -33.53
N SER A 812 6.29 -3.24 -34.16
CA SER A 812 6.24 -2.04 -35.00
C SER A 812 7.18 -2.16 -36.20
N ARG A 813 6.85 -1.39 -37.23
CA ARG A 813 7.64 -1.25 -38.47
C ARG A 813 8.37 0.09 -38.51
N ALA A 814 9.41 0.20 -39.33
CA ALA A 814 10.08 1.48 -39.58
C ALA A 814 9.09 2.52 -40.12
N PHE A 815 9.21 3.77 -39.66
CA PHE A 815 8.47 4.88 -40.25
C PHE A 815 9.21 5.35 -41.51
N ILE A 816 8.51 5.31 -42.63
CA ILE A 816 9.03 5.71 -43.94
C ILE A 816 8.12 6.84 -44.46
N PRO A 817 8.67 8.03 -44.79
CA PRO A 817 7.89 9.10 -45.41
C PRO A 817 7.33 8.64 -46.76
N SER A 818 6.14 9.12 -47.12
CA SER A 818 5.41 8.65 -48.31
C SER A 818 6.11 8.93 -49.64
N ASP A 819 6.98 9.94 -49.67
CA ASP A 819 7.81 10.38 -50.80
C ASP A 819 9.10 9.57 -50.97
N VAL A 820 9.47 8.74 -49.99
CA VAL A 820 10.67 7.93 -50.04
C VAL A 820 10.42 6.62 -50.78
N GLN A 821 11.07 6.47 -51.94
CA GLN A 821 11.05 5.25 -52.75
C GLN A 821 11.99 4.18 -52.17
N ILE A 822 11.65 3.63 -51.00
CA ILE A 822 12.52 2.71 -50.23
C ILE A 822 12.89 1.41 -50.98
N LYS A 823 12.14 1.05 -52.03
CA LYS A 823 12.38 -0.16 -52.83
C LYS A 823 13.51 0.00 -53.85
N LEU A 824 13.95 1.22 -54.15
CA LEU A 824 15.06 1.44 -55.08
C LEU A 824 16.42 1.08 -54.43
N PRO A 825 17.43 0.68 -55.23
CA PRO A 825 18.76 0.32 -54.72
C PRO A 825 19.40 1.39 -53.83
N GLY A 826 20.23 0.97 -52.87
CA GLY A 826 20.99 1.86 -51.99
C GLY A 826 20.19 2.58 -50.90
N ARG A 827 18.88 2.32 -50.76
CA ARG A 827 17.99 2.94 -49.77
C ARG A 827 17.52 1.88 -48.77
N PHE A 828 17.73 2.11 -47.47
CA PHE A 828 17.50 1.09 -46.43
C PHE A 828 16.76 1.66 -45.20
N THR A 829 16.17 0.75 -44.44
CA THR A 829 15.77 0.97 -43.04
C THR A 829 16.63 0.10 -42.12
N MET A 830 16.37 0.12 -40.81
CA MET A 830 17.03 -0.78 -39.87
C MET A 830 16.04 -1.22 -38.79
N ARG A 831 15.24 -2.25 -39.07
CA ARG A 831 14.24 -2.75 -38.11
C ARG A 831 14.22 -4.27 -38.00
N GLU A 832 14.32 -4.96 -39.13
CA GLU A 832 14.28 -6.42 -39.22
C GLU A 832 15.63 -6.96 -39.71
N ARG A 833 15.91 -8.25 -39.49
CA ARG A 833 17.16 -8.88 -39.97
C ARG A 833 17.38 -8.65 -41.46
N GLY A 834 16.31 -8.78 -42.25
CA GLY A 834 16.35 -8.58 -43.70
C GLY A 834 16.77 -7.17 -44.13
N ASP A 835 16.61 -6.16 -43.26
CA ASP A 835 17.12 -4.82 -43.53
C ASP A 835 18.65 -4.76 -43.37
N ALA A 836 19.16 -5.35 -42.28
CA ALA A 836 20.58 -5.44 -41.98
C ALA A 836 21.34 -6.25 -43.04
N ASP A 837 20.81 -7.42 -43.42
CA ASP A 837 21.39 -8.28 -44.45
C ASP A 837 21.50 -7.57 -45.80
N LYS A 838 20.45 -6.84 -46.20
CA LYS A 838 20.43 -6.08 -47.45
C LYS A 838 21.46 -4.95 -47.44
N LEU A 839 21.55 -4.19 -46.35
CA LEU A 839 22.54 -3.11 -46.21
C LEU A 839 23.96 -3.67 -46.28
N ARG A 840 24.25 -4.70 -45.49
CA ARG A 840 25.57 -5.35 -45.44
C ARG A 840 25.97 -5.89 -46.81
N LYS A 841 25.08 -6.64 -47.46
CA LYS A 841 25.30 -7.17 -48.81
C LYS A 841 25.56 -6.06 -49.82
N TYR A 842 24.76 -4.99 -49.79
CA TYR A 842 24.92 -3.87 -50.71
C TYR A 842 26.24 -3.12 -50.52
N LEU A 843 26.65 -2.87 -49.27
CA LEU A 843 27.93 -2.22 -48.98
C LEU A 843 29.13 -3.09 -49.44
N ALA A 844 29.03 -4.41 -49.31
CA ALA A 844 30.03 -5.33 -49.84
C ALA A 844 30.06 -5.36 -51.38
N GLU A 845 28.91 -5.30 -52.04
CA GLU A 845 28.77 -5.30 -53.51
C GLU A 845 29.31 -4.02 -54.18
N THR A 846 29.54 -2.94 -53.42
CA THR A 846 30.15 -1.71 -53.96
C THR A 846 31.59 -1.93 -54.43
N GLY A 847 32.31 -2.91 -53.87
CA GLY A 847 33.73 -3.17 -54.16
C GLY A 847 34.71 -2.11 -53.63
N LEU A 848 34.22 -1.07 -52.94
CA LEU A 848 35.04 0.01 -52.36
C LEU A 848 35.61 -0.42 -51.00
N LYS A 849 36.82 0.06 -50.65
CA LYS A 849 37.33 -0.09 -49.27
C LYS A 849 36.43 0.71 -48.32
N ALA A 850 36.25 0.23 -47.10
CA ALA A 850 35.34 0.85 -46.13
C ALA A 850 35.58 2.37 -45.94
N LYS A 851 36.85 2.80 -45.87
CA LYS A 851 37.27 4.21 -45.77
C LYS A 851 36.88 5.10 -46.95
N ASP A 852 36.59 4.51 -48.10
CA ASP A 852 36.20 5.19 -49.33
C ASP A 852 34.67 5.16 -49.53
N GLN A 853 33.94 4.46 -48.64
CA GLN A 853 32.48 4.44 -48.63
C GLN A 853 31.92 5.57 -47.74
N ASN A 854 30.77 6.13 -48.13
CA ASN A 854 30.01 7.09 -47.33
C ASN A 854 28.55 6.62 -47.18
N VAL A 855 28.04 6.58 -45.95
CA VAL A 855 26.64 6.23 -45.65
C VAL A 855 25.94 7.43 -45.04
N VAL A 856 24.82 7.83 -45.64
CA VAL A 856 23.95 8.88 -45.11
C VAL A 856 22.91 8.24 -44.18
N ILE A 857 22.80 8.72 -42.95
CA ILE A 857 21.78 8.29 -42.00
C ILE A 857 20.80 9.43 -41.79
N VAL A 858 19.52 9.20 -42.10
CA VAL A 858 18.45 10.18 -41.88
C VAL A 858 17.86 9.92 -40.49
N GLY A 859 18.06 10.87 -39.58
CA GLY A 859 17.63 10.80 -38.18
C GLY A 859 18.78 10.60 -37.20
N GLY A 860 19.08 11.63 -36.40
CA GLY A 860 20.04 11.64 -35.29
C GLY A 860 19.44 11.17 -33.96
N GLY A 861 18.57 10.17 -33.99
CA GLY A 861 18.05 9.49 -32.79
C GLY A 861 18.94 8.33 -32.35
N LEU A 862 18.50 7.57 -31.32
CA LEU A 862 19.27 6.46 -30.74
C LEU A 862 19.77 5.45 -31.79
N LEU A 863 18.85 4.88 -32.57
CA LEU A 863 19.18 3.90 -33.61
C LEU A 863 20.13 4.45 -34.68
N GLY A 864 19.91 5.70 -35.11
CA GLY A 864 20.75 6.34 -36.12
C GLY A 864 22.18 6.57 -35.63
N LEU A 865 22.32 7.00 -34.36
CA LEU A 865 23.63 7.19 -33.72
C LEU A 865 24.34 5.86 -33.45
N GLU A 866 23.64 4.83 -32.97
CA GLU A 866 24.23 3.50 -32.75
C GLU A 866 24.69 2.86 -34.08
N LEU A 867 23.89 3.00 -35.14
CA LEU A 867 24.31 2.56 -36.48
C LEU A 867 25.49 3.37 -37.02
N ALA A 868 25.51 4.68 -36.80
CA ALA A 868 26.64 5.53 -37.16
C ALA A 868 27.92 5.08 -36.45
N ALA A 869 27.85 4.80 -35.16
CA ALA A 869 28.98 4.31 -34.36
C ALA A 869 29.48 2.94 -34.85
N ALA A 870 28.57 1.99 -35.07
CA ALA A 870 28.90 0.65 -35.54
C ALA A 870 29.59 0.67 -36.92
N LEU A 871 29.06 1.44 -37.88
CA LEU A 871 29.66 1.58 -39.20
C LEU A 871 30.98 2.37 -39.16
N LYS A 872 31.10 3.38 -38.28
CA LYS A 872 32.35 4.13 -38.14
C LYS A 872 33.49 3.27 -37.59
N LYS A 873 33.18 2.28 -36.74
CA LYS A 873 34.15 1.32 -36.18
C LYS A 873 34.82 0.46 -37.26
N ILE A 874 34.12 0.18 -38.37
CA ILE A 874 34.69 -0.48 -39.55
C ILE A 874 35.23 0.51 -40.60
N ASN A 875 35.49 1.76 -40.19
CA ASN A 875 36.06 2.86 -40.98
C ASN A 875 35.19 3.40 -42.12
N ILE A 876 33.86 3.26 -42.08
CA ILE A 876 32.98 3.89 -43.08
C ILE A 876 32.76 5.37 -42.75
N ASN A 877 32.73 6.26 -43.76
CA ASN A 877 32.38 7.66 -43.55
C ASN A 877 30.86 7.80 -43.33
N ILE A 878 30.47 8.62 -42.36
CA ILE A 878 29.06 8.78 -41.99
C ILE A 878 28.65 10.24 -42.07
N SER A 879 27.46 10.47 -42.61
CA SER A 879 26.77 11.76 -42.62
C SER A 879 25.38 11.61 -42.03
N ILE A 880 25.08 12.26 -40.91
CA ILE A 880 23.75 12.24 -40.29
C ILE A 880 22.98 13.48 -40.69
N ILE A 881 21.79 13.28 -41.27
CA ILE A 881 20.83 14.36 -41.57
C ILE A 881 19.79 14.39 -40.48
N GLN A 882 19.72 15.50 -39.76
CA GLN A 882 18.82 15.68 -38.64
C GLN A 882 17.93 16.90 -38.90
N ARG A 883 16.61 16.66 -38.94
CA ARG A 883 15.64 17.71 -39.21
C ARG A 883 15.54 18.76 -38.11
N ALA A 884 15.79 18.36 -36.87
CA ALA A 884 15.81 19.26 -35.72
C ALA A 884 17.17 19.97 -35.58
N PRO A 885 17.26 21.07 -34.82
CA PRO A 885 18.53 21.76 -34.54
C PRO A 885 19.48 21.00 -33.61
N ARG A 886 19.12 19.77 -33.20
CA ARG A 886 19.81 19.00 -32.15
C ARG A 886 19.60 17.48 -32.29
N LEU A 887 20.53 16.70 -31.76
CA LEU A 887 20.47 15.23 -31.70
C LEU A 887 19.53 14.77 -30.57
N MET A 888 18.90 13.60 -30.74
CA MET A 888 18.05 12.98 -29.71
C MET A 888 17.05 13.98 -29.09
N GLU A 889 16.37 14.77 -29.91
CA GLU A 889 15.63 15.97 -29.50
C GLU A 889 14.44 15.69 -28.57
N ARG A 890 14.01 14.43 -28.48
CA ARG A 890 12.97 13.95 -27.56
C ARG A 890 13.54 13.37 -26.26
N GLN A 891 14.80 12.94 -26.27
CA GLN A 891 15.44 12.20 -25.17
C GLN A 891 16.46 13.04 -24.41
N LEU A 892 16.89 14.19 -24.93
CA LEU A 892 17.87 15.07 -24.30
C LEU A 892 17.38 16.52 -24.30
N ASP A 893 17.89 17.29 -23.34
CA ASP A 893 17.78 18.74 -23.35
C ASP A 893 18.84 19.37 -24.28
N SER A 894 18.85 20.70 -24.38
CA SER A 894 19.77 21.42 -25.26
C SER A 894 21.24 21.25 -24.86
N VAL A 895 21.55 21.19 -23.57
CA VAL A 895 22.93 21.09 -23.06
C VAL A 895 23.50 19.70 -23.34
N ALA A 896 22.82 18.64 -22.92
CA ALA A 896 23.28 17.28 -23.14
C ALA A 896 23.36 16.93 -24.63
N SER A 897 22.41 17.43 -25.43
CA SER A 897 22.42 17.23 -26.89
C SER A 897 23.59 17.94 -27.58
N ARG A 898 23.96 19.15 -27.13
CA ARG A 898 25.14 19.86 -27.64
C ARG A 898 26.44 19.10 -27.31
N LEU A 899 26.61 18.65 -26.07
CA LEU A 899 27.79 17.89 -25.65
C LEU A 899 27.90 16.56 -26.42
N LEU A 900 26.77 15.90 -26.69
CA LEU A 900 26.72 14.73 -27.56
C LEU A 900 27.13 15.07 -29.00
N ALA A 901 26.63 16.18 -29.56
CA ALA A 901 26.97 16.59 -30.92
C ALA A 901 28.48 16.88 -31.07
N GLU A 902 29.09 17.53 -30.08
CA GLU A 902 30.54 17.77 -30.02
C GLU A 902 31.32 16.45 -30.04
N ASP A 903 30.93 15.48 -29.20
CA ASP A 903 31.56 14.14 -29.15
C ASP A 903 31.40 13.37 -30.49
N VAL A 904 30.23 13.46 -31.11
CA VAL A 904 29.94 12.81 -32.40
C VAL A 904 30.77 13.43 -33.53
N MET A 905 30.92 14.76 -33.56
CA MET A 905 31.76 15.44 -34.56
C MET A 905 33.24 15.11 -34.40
N GLU A 906 33.75 15.04 -33.16
CA GLU A 906 35.14 14.65 -32.88
C GLU A 906 35.48 13.23 -33.34
N ARG A 907 34.49 12.34 -33.39
CA ARG A 907 34.61 10.98 -33.95
C ARG A 907 34.63 10.97 -35.49
N GLY A 908 34.59 12.13 -36.14
CA GLY A 908 34.63 12.25 -37.60
C GLY A 908 33.32 11.81 -38.28
N ILE A 909 32.18 12.07 -37.63
CA ILE A 909 30.84 11.90 -38.20
C ILE A 909 30.31 13.28 -38.59
N ASN A 910 29.89 13.46 -39.84
CA ASN A 910 29.37 14.73 -40.32
C ASN A 910 27.91 14.91 -39.89
N LEU A 911 27.59 16.03 -39.24
CA LEU A 911 26.24 16.35 -38.79
C LEU A 911 25.63 17.50 -39.61
N TYR A 912 24.39 17.31 -40.06
CA TYR A 912 23.62 18.29 -40.81
C TYR A 912 22.29 18.54 -40.09
N PHE A 913 22.27 19.56 -39.23
CA PHE A 913 21.07 19.99 -38.50
C PHE A 913 20.16 20.87 -39.34
N ASP A 914 18.91 21.03 -38.87
CA ASP A 914 17.87 21.84 -39.51
C ASP A 914 17.68 21.51 -40.99
N ASN A 915 17.87 20.22 -41.33
CA ASN A 915 17.90 19.79 -42.70
C ASN A 915 17.14 18.50 -42.94
N GLU A 916 16.59 18.36 -44.13
CA GLU A 916 15.77 17.23 -44.53
C GLU A 916 16.16 16.81 -45.95
N VAL A 917 16.09 15.50 -46.20
CA VAL A 917 16.29 14.95 -47.54
C VAL A 917 15.11 15.38 -48.42
N SER A 918 15.44 15.99 -49.56
CA SER A 918 14.46 16.40 -50.57
C SER A 918 14.27 15.30 -51.62
N THR A 919 15.37 14.87 -52.25
CA THR A 919 15.36 13.85 -53.30
C THR A 919 16.64 13.03 -53.27
N VAL A 920 16.55 11.76 -53.65
CA VAL A 920 17.71 10.84 -53.77
C VAL A 920 17.77 10.30 -55.19
N PHE A 921 18.84 10.64 -55.92
CA PHE A 921 19.09 10.16 -57.28
C PHE A 921 20.23 9.13 -57.29
N GLU A 922 20.17 8.19 -58.23
CA GLU A 922 21.35 7.39 -58.58
C GLU A 922 22.24 8.21 -59.51
N ASP A 923 23.54 8.18 -59.25
CA ASP A 923 24.54 8.77 -60.14
C ASP A 923 24.59 7.94 -61.43
N LYS A 924 24.41 8.60 -62.57
CA LYS A 924 24.42 7.93 -63.88
C LYS A 924 25.84 7.52 -64.30
N GLU A 925 26.87 8.11 -63.71
CA GLU A 925 28.27 7.88 -64.09
C GLU A 925 28.98 6.87 -63.17
N GLN A 926 28.47 6.64 -61.96
CA GLN A 926 29.09 5.74 -60.97
C GLN A 926 28.07 4.75 -60.36
N LYS A 927 28.31 3.45 -60.58
CA LYS A 927 27.48 2.38 -60.00
C LYS A 927 27.62 2.35 -58.46
N HIS A 928 26.51 2.21 -57.74
CA HIS A 928 26.44 2.27 -56.26
C HIS A 928 26.83 3.64 -55.67
N SER A 929 26.55 4.71 -56.42
CA SER A 929 26.70 6.10 -55.98
C SER A 929 25.33 6.78 -56.03
N LEU A 930 24.99 7.48 -54.95
CA LEU A 930 23.74 8.20 -54.73
C LEU A 930 24.04 9.68 -54.48
N LEU A 931 23.22 10.54 -55.06
CA LEU A 931 23.20 11.97 -54.80
C LEU A 931 21.99 12.30 -53.91
N VAL A 932 22.25 12.62 -52.64
CA VAL A 932 21.24 13.01 -51.66
C VAL A 932 21.15 14.53 -51.64
N ASN A 933 20.08 15.07 -52.23
CA ASN A 933 19.81 16.50 -52.22
C ASN A 933 19.05 16.87 -50.95
N LEU A 934 19.56 17.84 -50.23
CA LEU A 934 18.95 18.39 -49.02
C LEU A 934 18.09 19.60 -49.37
N LYS A 935 17.06 19.88 -48.54
CA LYS A 935 16.18 21.05 -48.75
C LYS A 935 16.92 22.39 -48.70
N THR A 936 18.09 22.46 -48.05
CA THR A 936 18.94 23.66 -48.05
C THR A 936 19.72 23.86 -49.36
N GLY A 937 19.56 22.99 -50.37
CA GLY A 937 20.28 23.05 -51.65
C GLY A 937 21.65 22.35 -51.65
N ARG A 938 22.08 21.78 -50.52
CA ARG A 938 23.34 21.01 -50.43
C ARG A 938 23.13 19.60 -50.98
N THR A 939 24.09 19.10 -51.74
CA THR A 939 24.09 17.72 -52.26
C THR A 939 25.17 16.92 -51.55
N ILE A 940 24.84 15.72 -51.08
CA ILE A 940 25.78 14.79 -50.46
C ILE A 940 25.88 13.55 -51.34
N GLN A 941 27.09 13.24 -51.79
CA GLN A 941 27.37 11.99 -52.49
C GLN A 941 27.61 10.87 -51.48
N CYS A 942 26.91 9.75 -51.62
CA CYS A 942 27.04 8.59 -50.71
C CYS A 942 26.78 7.27 -51.45
N ASN A 943 27.13 6.15 -50.84
CA ASN A 943 26.86 4.83 -51.40
C ASN A 943 25.52 4.28 -50.94
N ALA A 944 25.14 4.53 -49.69
CA ALA A 944 23.87 4.08 -49.13
C ALA A 944 23.22 5.18 -48.27
N ILE A 945 21.90 5.16 -48.21
CA ILE A 945 21.10 5.98 -47.31
C ILE A 945 20.22 5.11 -46.41
N VAL A 946 20.26 5.34 -45.10
CA VAL A 946 19.48 4.61 -44.09
C VAL A 946 18.50 5.55 -43.39
N TYR A 947 17.21 5.23 -43.43
CA TYR A 947 16.16 6.00 -42.75
C TYR A 947 15.92 5.44 -41.33
N ALA A 948 16.33 6.21 -40.32
CA ALA A 948 16.24 5.87 -38.89
C ALA A 948 15.39 6.91 -38.12
N ILE A 949 14.26 7.33 -38.69
CA ILE A 949 13.42 8.44 -38.21
C ILE A 949 12.24 8.02 -37.31
N GLY A 950 12.27 6.81 -36.76
CA GLY A 950 11.27 6.29 -35.82
C GLY A 950 10.50 5.07 -36.33
N THR A 951 9.49 4.64 -35.56
CA THR A 951 8.69 3.44 -35.83
C THR A 951 7.19 3.73 -35.77
N ARG A 952 6.39 2.82 -36.34
CA ARG A 952 4.93 2.85 -36.30
C ARG A 952 4.38 1.51 -35.79
N PRO A 953 3.57 1.48 -34.71
CA PRO A 953 2.94 0.26 -34.20
C PRO A 953 2.09 -0.46 -35.26
N ASN A 954 2.15 -1.78 -35.29
CA ASN A 954 1.41 -2.64 -36.22
C ASN A 954 0.03 -3.01 -35.64
N ILE A 955 -0.94 -2.09 -35.71
CA ILE A 955 -2.28 -2.27 -35.12
C ILE A 955 -3.39 -2.56 -36.14
N GLU A 956 -3.05 -2.82 -37.40
CA GLU A 956 -4.02 -3.05 -38.47
C GLU A 956 -4.96 -4.22 -38.17
N LEU A 957 -4.41 -5.34 -37.68
CA LEU A 957 -5.21 -6.50 -37.25
C LEU A 957 -6.15 -6.17 -36.09
N ALA A 958 -5.71 -5.37 -35.12
CA ALA A 958 -6.53 -4.99 -33.98
C ALA A 958 -7.69 -4.07 -34.38
N LYS A 959 -7.50 -3.23 -35.41
CA LYS A 959 -8.59 -2.38 -35.91
C LYS A 959 -9.71 -3.19 -36.55
N GLN A 960 -9.39 -4.32 -37.16
CA GLN A 960 -10.35 -5.19 -37.81
C GLN A 960 -11.24 -5.95 -36.81
N THR A 961 -10.78 -6.18 -35.58
CA THR A 961 -11.55 -6.88 -34.54
C THR A 961 -12.59 -6.03 -33.83
N GLY A 962 -12.57 -4.70 -34.02
CA GLY A 962 -13.45 -3.77 -33.30
C GLY A 962 -13.02 -3.45 -31.87
N VAL A 963 -11.85 -3.92 -31.40
CA VAL A 963 -11.34 -3.48 -30.09
C VAL A 963 -10.99 -1.99 -30.11
N HIS A 964 -11.07 -1.34 -28.94
CA HIS A 964 -10.77 0.09 -28.84
C HIS A 964 -9.31 0.37 -29.21
N THR A 965 -9.10 1.18 -30.26
CA THR A 965 -7.76 1.56 -30.74
C THR A 965 -7.64 3.08 -30.94
N ARG A 966 -6.41 3.59 -30.83
CA ARG A 966 -6.02 4.96 -31.19
C ARG A 966 -4.68 4.95 -31.93
N ARG A 967 -3.58 5.29 -31.24
CA ARG A 967 -2.21 5.14 -31.74
C ARG A 967 -1.71 3.72 -31.51
N GLY A 968 -2.21 3.06 -30.47
CA GLY A 968 -2.11 1.63 -30.23
C GLY A 968 -3.47 1.00 -29.90
N VAL A 969 -3.44 -0.22 -29.38
CA VAL A 969 -4.59 -0.92 -28.78
C VAL A 969 -4.74 -0.42 -27.35
N VAL A 970 -5.90 0.13 -27.01
CA VAL A 970 -6.15 0.65 -25.67
C VAL A 970 -6.32 -0.52 -24.70
N VAL A 971 -5.49 -0.56 -23.65
CA VAL A 971 -5.50 -1.64 -22.67
C VAL A 971 -5.73 -1.15 -21.24
N ASN A 972 -6.29 -2.03 -20.40
CA ASN A 972 -6.37 -1.82 -18.95
C ASN A 972 -5.04 -2.15 -18.25
N SER A 973 -5.00 -2.07 -16.92
CA SER A 973 -3.78 -2.33 -16.13
C SER A 973 -3.36 -3.81 -16.10
N TYR A 974 -4.17 -4.73 -16.63
CA TYR A 974 -3.83 -6.14 -16.85
C TYR A 974 -3.45 -6.44 -18.31
N LEU A 975 -3.32 -5.39 -19.14
CA LEU A 975 -3.02 -5.45 -20.56
C LEU A 975 -4.12 -6.10 -21.42
N GLN A 976 -5.34 -6.21 -20.86
CA GLN A 976 -6.53 -6.62 -21.60
C GLN A 976 -7.09 -5.46 -22.43
N SER A 977 -7.55 -5.77 -23.64
CA SER A 977 -8.27 -4.82 -24.49
C SER A 977 -9.73 -4.64 -24.05
N SER A 978 -10.57 -4.00 -24.87
CA SER A 978 -12.02 -3.95 -24.65
C SER A 978 -12.70 -5.33 -24.77
N ASP A 979 -12.05 -6.30 -25.41
CA ASP A 979 -12.44 -7.71 -25.38
C ASP A 979 -11.63 -8.45 -24.29
N PRO A 980 -12.28 -9.09 -23.29
CA PRO A 980 -11.60 -9.80 -22.21
C PRO A 980 -10.70 -10.97 -22.64
N SER A 981 -10.91 -11.52 -23.84
CA SER A 981 -10.12 -12.61 -24.41
C SER A 981 -8.91 -12.15 -25.23
N ILE A 982 -8.78 -10.84 -25.51
CA ILE A 982 -7.70 -10.27 -26.32
C ILE A 982 -6.83 -9.35 -25.46
N PHE A 983 -5.54 -9.66 -25.42
CA PHE A 983 -4.50 -8.88 -24.77
C PHE A 983 -3.60 -8.22 -25.81
N ALA A 984 -3.06 -7.04 -25.50
CA ALA A 984 -2.08 -6.39 -26.36
C ALA A 984 -0.82 -6.02 -25.56
N LEU A 985 0.34 -6.40 -26.09
CA LEU A 985 1.64 -6.28 -25.42
C LEU A 985 2.70 -5.65 -26.32
N GLY A 986 3.71 -5.05 -25.70
CA GLY A 986 4.82 -4.38 -26.36
C GLY A 986 4.41 -3.04 -26.97
N GLU A 987 4.99 -2.71 -28.12
CA GLU A 987 4.87 -1.38 -28.72
C GLU A 987 3.45 -1.03 -29.21
N ILE A 988 2.56 -2.02 -29.30
CA ILE A 988 1.17 -1.78 -29.69
C ILE A 988 0.26 -1.46 -28.51
N ALA A 989 0.67 -1.74 -27.28
CA ALA A 989 -0.16 -1.56 -26.09
C ALA A 989 -0.19 -0.07 -25.68
N GLU A 990 -1.34 0.58 -25.85
CA GLU A 990 -1.59 1.94 -25.40
C GLU A 990 -2.18 1.92 -24.00
N TYR A 991 -1.38 2.29 -23.00
CA TYR A 991 -1.79 2.37 -21.60
C TYR A 991 -1.76 3.82 -21.13
N LYS A 992 -2.87 4.31 -20.56
CA LYS A 992 -3.03 5.72 -20.11
C LYS A 992 -2.53 6.75 -21.13
N ASN A 993 -2.95 6.59 -22.40
CA ASN A 993 -2.57 7.44 -23.55
C ASN A 993 -1.09 7.38 -23.97
N SER A 994 -0.31 6.46 -23.42
CA SER A 994 1.12 6.30 -23.69
C SER A 994 1.44 4.98 -24.38
N LEU A 995 2.42 5.02 -25.28
CA LEU A 995 3.00 3.85 -25.94
C LEU A 995 4.46 3.73 -25.49
N PHE A 996 4.90 2.51 -25.20
CA PHE A 996 6.24 2.25 -24.69
C PHE A 996 7.07 1.47 -25.72
N GLY A 997 7.95 2.17 -26.42
CA GLY A 997 8.82 1.64 -27.47
C GLY A 997 10.12 1.00 -26.99
N ILE A 998 10.14 0.40 -25.79
CA ILE A 998 11.36 -0.12 -25.14
C ILE A 998 11.20 -1.56 -24.67
N THR A 999 12.30 -2.33 -24.73
CA THR A 999 12.32 -3.76 -24.36
C THR A 999 11.88 -4.01 -22.92
N SER A 1000 12.31 -3.16 -21.98
CA SER A 1000 11.92 -3.27 -20.56
C SER A 1000 10.41 -3.17 -20.35
N ALA A 1001 9.73 -2.28 -21.09
CA ALA A 1001 8.29 -2.12 -21.01
C ALA A 1001 7.57 -3.35 -21.60
N ALA A 1002 8.04 -3.85 -22.74
CA ALA A 1002 7.52 -5.09 -23.33
C ALA A 1002 7.66 -6.27 -22.36
N GLU A 1003 8.76 -6.36 -21.62
CA GLU A 1003 8.97 -7.40 -20.62
C GLU A 1003 8.02 -7.26 -19.43
N GLN A 1004 7.89 -6.06 -18.86
CA GLN A 1004 6.98 -5.77 -17.75
C GLN A 1004 5.52 -6.08 -18.12
N GLN A 1005 5.07 -5.63 -19.30
CA GLN A 1005 3.72 -5.89 -19.79
C GLN A 1005 3.46 -7.39 -19.95
N ALA A 1006 4.42 -8.12 -20.52
CA ALA A 1006 4.32 -9.56 -20.69
C ALA A 1006 4.26 -10.32 -19.37
N ASP A 1007 5.08 -9.93 -18.38
CA ASP A 1007 5.06 -10.52 -17.03
C ASP A 1007 3.71 -10.32 -16.36
N ILE A 1008 3.14 -9.13 -16.48
CA ILE A 1008 1.86 -8.78 -15.86
C ILE A 1008 0.72 -9.55 -16.52
N ALA A 1009 0.65 -9.58 -17.84
CA ALA A 1009 -0.38 -10.33 -18.56
C ALA A 1009 -0.28 -11.84 -18.25
N ALA A 1010 0.93 -12.41 -18.25
CA ALA A 1010 1.14 -13.81 -17.92
C ALA A 1010 0.68 -14.11 -16.47
N ASN A 1011 1.12 -13.32 -15.49
CA ASN A 1011 0.75 -13.49 -14.10
C ASN A 1011 -0.76 -13.35 -13.87
N PHE A 1012 -1.40 -12.36 -14.49
CA PHE A 1012 -2.85 -12.15 -14.41
C PHE A 1012 -3.63 -13.35 -14.98
N ILE A 1013 -3.26 -13.84 -16.17
CA ILE A 1013 -3.90 -15.02 -16.78
C ILE A 1013 -3.74 -16.26 -15.89
N LEU A 1014 -2.62 -16.36 -15.16
CA LEU A 1014 -2.34 -17.42 -14.20
C LEU A 1014 -3.00 -17.21 -12.83
N GLY A 1015 -3.84 -16.19 -12.67
CA GLY A 1015 -4.63 -15.92 -11.46
C GLY A 1015 -4.00 -14.96 -10.46
N ASP A 1016 -2.83 -14.37 -10.73
CA ASP A 1016 -2.25 -13.35 -9.86
C ASP A 1016 -2.87 -11.96 -10.15
N PHE A 1017 -4.05 -11.71 -9.57
CA PHE A 1017 -4.76 -10.44 -9.72
C PHE A 1017 -4.05 -9.23 -9.08
N SER A 1018 -3.00 -9.48 -8.29
CA SER A 1018 -2.15 -8.43 -7.71
C SER A 1018 -1.11 -7.89 -8.70
N SER A 1019 -0.87 -8.58 -9.82
CA SER A 1019 0.03 -8.15 -10.87
C SER A 1019 -0.62 -7.05 -11.71
N ILE A 1020 -0.20 -5.80 -11.49
CA ILE A 1020 -0.84 -4.61 -12.05
C ILE A 1020 0.19 -3.74 -12.75
N TYR A 1021 -0.11 -3.32 -13.97
CA TYR A 1021 0.73 -2.41 -14.75
C TYR A 1021 0.43 -0.96 -14.41
N ASN A 1022 1.45 -0.24 -13.97
CA ASN A 1022 1.36 1.19 -13.64
C ASN A 1022 1.90 2.10 -14.76
N GLY A 1023 2.35 1.51 -15.87
CA GLY A 1023 3.14 2.19 -16.90
C GLY A 1023 4.63 1.88 -16.71
N SER A 1024 5.43 2.12 -17.74
CA SER A 1024 6.89 1.94 -17.68
C SER A 1024 7.60 3.28 -17.73
N VAL A 1025 8.77 3.38 -17.11
CA VAL A 1025 9.62 4.57 -17.24
C VAL A 1025 10.34 4.52 -18.58
N LEU A 1026 10.15 5.56 -19.39
CA LEU A 1026 10.94 5.75 -20.61
C LEU A 1026 12.38 6.02 -20.23
N MET A 1027 13.30 5.26 -20.80
CA MET A 1027 14.72 5.42 -20.58
C MET A 1027 15.50 5.12 -21.84
N ASN A 1028 16.61 5.83 -22.02
CA ASN A 1028 17.49 5.71 -23.17
C ASN A 1028 18.92 5.64 -22.67
N ILE A 1029 19.68 4.68 -23.17
CA ILE A 1029 21.11 4.54 -22.91
C ILE A 1029 21.77 4.52 -24.28
N LEU A 1030 22.64 5.48 -24.55
CA LEU A 1030 23.38 5.53 -25.80
C LEU A 1030 24.62 4.64 -25.69
N LYS A 1031 24.76 3.68 -26.60
CA LYS A 1031 25.94 2.81 -26.67
C LYS A 1031 27.04 3.44 -27.52
N PHE A 1032 27.80 4.36 -26.95
CA PHE A 1032 29.01 4.89 -27.57
C PHE A 1032 30.22 4.44 -26.74
N GLU A 1033 31.26 3.98 -27.41
CA GLU A 1033 32.50 3.60 -26.73
C GLU A 1033 33.09 4.83 -26.03
N ASN A 1034 33.36 4.72 -24.73
CA ASN A 1034 33.87 5.79 -23.86
C ASN A 1034 32.97 7.04 -23.73
N LEU A 1035 31.66 6.94 -24.00
CA LEU A 1035 30.69 7.99 -23.71
C LEU A 1035 29.53 7.42 -22.88
N ASP A 1036 29.50 7.76 -21.59
CA ASP A 1036 28.40 7.39 -20.72
C ASP A 1036 27.30 8.44 -20.84
N LEU A 1037 26.21 8.10 -21.55
CA LEU A 1037 25.04 8.95 -21.68
C LEU A 1037 23.75 8.15 -21.46
N CYS A 1038 22.90 8.64 -20.56
CA CYS A 1038 21.55 8.14 -20.41
C CYS A 1038 20.55 9.23 -20.03
N SER A 1039 19.28 9.00 -20.38
CA SER A 1039 18.15 9.79 -19.91
C SER A 1039 17.03 8.88 -19.40
N ILE A 1040 16.33 9.34 -18.37
CA ILE A 1040 15.31 8.57 -17.64
C ILE A 1040 14.12 9.50 -17.37
N GLY A 1041 12.91 9.06 -17.66
CA GLY A 1041 11.69 9.83 -17.40
C GLY A 1041 11.64 11.15 -18.18
N MET A 1042 11.30 12.22 -17.48
CA MET A 1042 11.22 13.57 -18.05
C MET A 1042 12.62 14.17 -18.30
N VAL A 1043 12.77 14.87 -19.43
CA VAL A 1043 14.05 15.53 -19.81
C VAL A 1043 13.97 17.06 -19.72
N ASN A 1044 12.76 17.60 -19.79
CA ASN A 1044 12.47 19.03 -19.63
C ASN A 1044 11.28 19.18 -18.67
N SER A 1045 11.35 20.18 -17.78
CA SER A 1045 10.20 20.61 -17.00
C SER A 1045 9.16 21.30 -17.92
N PRO A 1046 7.84 21.20 -17.62
CA PRO A 1046 6.82 21.95 -18.34
C PRO A 1046 7.01 23.46 -18.17
N LEU A 1047 6.93 24.21 -19.28
CA LEU A 1047 7.07 25.67 -19.25
C LEU A 1047 5.96 26.31 -18.42
N GLY A 1048 6.34 27.16 -17.46
CA GLY A 1048 5.40 27.92 -16.62
C GLY A 1048 4.82 27.16 -15.42
N ASP A 1049 5.24 25.91 -15.17
CA ASP A 1049 4.83 25.16 -13.98
C ASP A 1049 5.91 25.20 -12.90
N SER A 1050 5.74 26.10 -11.92
CA SER A 1050 6.68 26.28 -10.80
C SER A 1050 6.68 25.14 -9.79
N SER A 1051 5.81 24.13 -9.92
CA SER A 1051 5.85 22.91 -9.10
C SER A 1051 7.00 21.97 -9.50
N TYR A 1052 7.58 22.17 -10.69
CA TYR A 1052 8.76 21.44 -11.12
C TYR A 1052 10.03 22.19 -10.76
N GLU A 1053 11.01 21.45 -10.28
CA GLU A 1053 12.33 21.96 -9.92
C GLU A 1053 13.39 21.24 -10.73
N GLU A 1054 14.33 21.99 -11.30
CA GLU A 1054 15.48 21.45 -12.01
C GLU A 1054 16.74 21.61 -11.16
N ILE A 1055 17.39 20.50 -10.85
CA ILE A 1055 18.64 20.45 -10.08
C ILE A 1055 19.75 20.02 -11.04
N ILE A 1056 20.73 20.89 -11.27
CA ILE A 1056 21.74 20.72 -12.34
C ILE A 1056 23.16 20.82 -11.77
N LEU A 1057 24.01 19.88 -12.15
CA LEU A 1057 25.46 19.90 -11.95
C LEU A 1057 26.16 19.65 -13.28
N MET A 1058 27.11 20.50 -13.66
CA MET A 1058 27.81 20.38 -14.93
C MET A 1058 29.30 20.76 -14.83
N ASP A 1059 30.15 20.03 -15.54
CA ASP A 1059 31.54 20.38 -15.87
C ASP A 1059 31.72 20.13 -17.38
N VAL A 1060 31.56 21.19 -18.16
CA VAL A 1060 31.61 21.15 -19.62
C VAL A 1060 32.97 20.66 -20.13
N SER A 1061 34.06 21.01 -19.44
CA SER A 1061 35.43 20.65 -19.84
C SER A 1061 35.68 19.14 -19.75
N LYS A 1062 35.02 18.49 -18.80
CA LYS A 1062 35.08 17.03 -18.60
C LYS A 1062 33.91 16.29 -19.22
N ARG A 1063 33.06 16.96 -20.02
CA ARG A 1063 31.80 16.41 -20.56
C ARG A 1063 30.90 15.79 -19.48
N PHE A 1064 30.90 16.36 -18.29
CA PHE A 1064 30.06 15.91 -17.20
C PHE A 1064 28.79 16.77 -17.14
N TYR A 1065 27.62 16.13 -17.20
CA TYR A 1065 26.33 16.80 -17.06
C TYR A 1065 25.34 15.90 -16.34
N LYS A 1066 24.82 16.38 -15.22
CA LYS A 1066 23.78 15.74 -14.41
C LYS A 1066 22.63 16.71 -14.22
N LYS A 1067 21.45 16.32 -14.67
CA LYS A 1067 20.20 17.07 -14.46
C LYS A 1067 19.19 16.14 -13.80
N CYS A 1068 18.53 16.62 -12.76
CA CYS A 1068 17.40 15.96 -12.10
C CYS A 1068 16.18 16.88 -12.15
N ILE A 1069 15.02 16.33 -12.50
CA ILE A 1069 13.73 17.04 -12.47
C ILE A 1069 12.93 16.46 -11.31
N VAL A 1070 12.57 17.31 -10.35
CA VAL A 1070 11.84 16.94 -9.15
C VAL A 1070 10.48 17.62 -9.16
N LYS A 1071 9.45 16.91 -8.72
CA LYS A 1071 8.11 17.48 -8.46
C LYS A 1071 7.48 16.78 -7.26
N ASP A 1072 6.90 17.56 -6.37
CA ASP A 1072 6.23 17.07 -5.14
C ASP A 1072 7.16 16.13 -4.34
N ASP A 1073 8.43 16.51 -4.26
CA ASP A 1073 9.52 15.74 -3.67
C ASP A 1073 9.77 14.35 -4.27
N THR A 1074 9.29 14.07 -5.48
CA THR A 1074 9.60 12.83 -6.23
C THR A 1074 10.46 13.14 -7.44
N LEU A 1075 11.41 12.25 -7.77
CA LEU A 1075 12.20 12.37 -8.99
C LEU A 1075 11.33 12.00 -10.19
N LYS A 1076 11.12 12.93 -11.12
CA LYS A 1076 10.33 12.72 -12.35
C LYS A 1076 11.19 12.48 -13.58
N GLY A 1077 12.46 12.82 -13.52
CA GLY A 1077 13.37 12.55 -14.62
C GLY A 1077 14.82 12.91 -14.33
N ALA A 1078 15.72 12.35 -15.13
CA ALA A 1078 17.14 12.63 -15.02
C ALA A 1078 17.86 12.50 -16.37
N ILE A 1079 18.93 13.27 -16.55
CA ILE A 1079 19.92 13.12 -17.62
C ILE A 1079 21.28 12.96 -16.95
N LEU A 1080 22.00 11.90 -17.30
CA LEU A 1080 23.36 11.62 -16.80
C LEU A 1080 24.30 11.47 -18.00
N LEU A 1081 25.31 12.33 -18.06
CA LEU A 1081 26.38 12.33 -19.07
C LEU A 1081 27.74 12.41 -18.37
N GLY A 1082 28.67 11.55 -18.77
CA GLY A 1082 30.02 11.44 -18.21
C GLY A 1082 30.14 10.54 -16.97
N ASP A 1083 29.04 10.33 -16.24
CA ASP A 1083 28.92 9.33 -15.16
C ASP A 1083 27.47 8.83 -15.08
N LYS A 1084 27.27 7.51 -15.12
CA LYS A 1084 25.96 6.85 -15.03
C LYS A 1084 25.80 5.93 -13.81
N ASN A 1085 26.68 6.01 -12.81
CA ASN A 1085 26.68 5.11 -11.64
C ASN A 1085 25.34 5.12 -10.87
N GLU A 1086 24.65 6.26 -10.82
CA GLU A 1086 23.36 6.42 -10.13
C GLU A 1086 22.14 6.05 -10.99
N PHE A 1087 22.34 5.59 -12.24
CA PHE A 1087 21.26 5.26 -13.17
C PHE A 1087 20.23 4.29 -12.55
N ALA A 1088 20.70 3.22 -11.91
CA ALA A 1088 19.82 2.21 -11.32
C ALA A 1088 18.97 2.77 -10.17
N GLU A 1089 19.57 3.60 -9.32
CA GLU A 1089 18.87 4.26 -8.22
C GLU A 1089 17.84 5.27 -8.75
N PHE A 1090 18.25 6.14 -9.69
CA PHE A 1090 17.36 7.16 -10.25
C PHE A 1090 16.20 6.53 -11.03
N LYS A 1091 16.47 5.46 -11.78
CA LYS A 1091 15.43 4.67 -12.42
C LYS A 1091 14.42 4.16 -11.39
N LYS A 1092 14.89 3.57 -10.29
CA LYS A 1092 14.01 3.07 -9.23
C LYS A 1092 13.18 4.19 -8.60
N LEU A 1093 13.80 5.33 -8.27
CA LEU A 1093 13.10 6.48 -7.69
C LEU A 1093 12.01 7.03 -8.62
N ILE A 1094 12.27 7.10 -9.92
CA ILE A 1094 11.31 7.55 -10.94
C ILE A 1094 10.20 6.51 -11.16
N GLU A 1095 10.57 5.22 -11.21
CA GLU A 1095 9.63 4.12 -11.49
C GLU A 1095 8.65 3.86 -10.34
N GLU A 1096 9.14 3.92 -9.11
CA GLU A 1096 8.34 3.71 -7.89
C GLU A 1096 7.72 5.02 -7.36
N GLU A 1097 8.09 6.16 -7.95
CA GLU A 1097 7.72 7.52 -7.51
C GLU A 1097 7.98 7.74 -6.02
N ILE A 1098 9.09 7.20 -5.49
CA ILE A 1098 9.42 7.32 -4.07
C ILE A 1098 9.78 8.78 -3.76
N GLU A 1099 9.17 9.31 -2.71
CA GLU A 1099 9.49 10.62 -2.15
C GLU A 1099 10.98 10.65 -1.75
N LEU A 1100 11.69 11.75 -2.01
CA LEU A 1100 13.14 11.87 -1.86
C LEU A 1100 13.53 12.12 -0.41
N SER A 1101 12.83 13.03 0.28
CA SER A 1101 13.15 13.48 1.64
C SER A 1101 14.62 13.89 1.73
N GLU A 1102 15.39 13.38 2.70
CA GLU A 1102 16.81 13.73 2.88
C GLU A 1102 17.67 13.47 1.62
N LYS A 1103 17.33 12.45 0.81
CA LYS A 1103 18.05 12.11 -0.43
C LYS A 1103 18.05 13.25 -1.45
N ARG A 1104 17.09 14.17 -1.37
CA ARG A 1104 17.05 15.36 -2.22
C ARG A 1104 18.37 16.13 -2.18
N ASN A 1105 18.98 16.24 -1.00
CA ASN A 1105 20.24 16.96 -0.79
C ASN A 1105 21.47 16.17 -1.31
N GLU A 1106 21.31 14.87 -1.54
CA GLU A 1106 22.35 13.97 -2.04
C GLU A 1106 22.36 13.91 -3.57
N LEU A 1107 21.27 14.30 -4.25
CA LEU A 1107 21.16 14.24 -5.72
C LEU A 1107 22.31 14.93 -6.46
N LEU A 1108 23.02 15.89 -5.86
CA LEU A 1108 24.19 16.54 -6.47
C LEU A 1108 25.54 16.07 -5.91
N ARG A 1109 25.55 15.42 -4.75
CA ARG A 1109 26.77 14.90 -4.13
C ARG A 1109 26.98 13.50 -4.68
N GLY A 1110 27.74 13.37 -5.77
CA GLY A 1110 28.04 12.06 -6.35
C GLY A 1110 28.51 11.10 -5.25
N ALA A 1111 27.69 10.10 -4.93
CA ALA A 1111 28.03 9.11 -3.92
C ALA A 1111 28.95 8.07 -4.58
N THR A 1112 30.24 8.14 -4.28
CA THR A 1112 31.20 7.07 -4.60
C THR A 1112 30.96 5.86 -3.68
N THR A 1113 29.83 5.18 -3.86
CA THR A 1113 29.51 3.90 -3.23
C THR A 1113 29.43 2.74 -4.23
N SER A 1114 29.84 2.96 -5.49
CA SER A 1114 29.92 1.89 -6.48
C SER A 1114 30.98 0.87 -6.07
N VAL A 1115 30.54 -0.36 -5.77
CA VAL A 1115 31.46 -1.50 -5.61
C VAL A 1115 32.20 -1.67 -6.94
N PRO A 1116 33.55 -1.68 -6.96
CA PRO A 1116 34.31 -1.83 -8.20
C PRO A 1116 33.90 -3.08 -8.96
N MET A 1117 33.92 -3.00 -10.29
CA MET A 1117 33.66 -4.15 -11.16
C MET A 1117 34.66 -5.27 -10.85
N LYS A 1118 34.15 -6.46 -10.53
CA LYS A 1118 34.96 -7.66 -10.24
C LYS A 1118 34.80 -8.67 -11.37
N GLY A 1119 35.92 -9.08 -11.96
CA GLY A 1119 35.95 -10.08 -13.02
C GLY A 1119 35.42 -9.57 -14.37
N LYS A 1120 35.13 -10.50 -15.28
CA LYS A 1120 34.67 -10.17 -16.65
C LYS A 1120 33.39 -9.34 -16.62
N LEU A 1121 33.31 -8.27 -17.40
CA LEU A 1121 32.12 -7.43 -17.56
C LEU A 1121 30.93 -8.29 -17.99
N VAL A 1122 29.83 -8.18 -17.25
CA VAL A 1122 28.53 -8.81 -17.55
C VAL A 1122 27.52 -7.75 -17.97
N CYS A 1123 27.48 -6.59 -17.32
CA CYS A 1123 26.53 -5.51 -17.64
C CYS A 1123 27.23 -4.18 -17.94
N SER A 1124 27.26 -3.76 -19.21
CA SER A 1124 27.81 -2.46 -19.63
C SER A 1124 26.96 -1.25 -19.22
N CYS A 1125 25.66 -1.44 -18.98
CA CYS A 1125 24.76 -0.37 -18.53
C CYS A 1125 25.08 0.09 -17.10
N SER A 1126 25.50 -0.83 -16.25
CA SER A 1126 25.71 -0.59 -14.81
C SER A 1126 27.15 -0.89 -14.37
N GLN A 1127 28.05 -1.15 -15.33
CA GLN A 1127 29.46 -1.52 -15.10
C GLN A 1127 29.64 -2.69 -14.10
N VAL A 1128 28.83 -3.74 -14.22
CA VAL A 1128 28.84 -4.90 -13.29
C VAL A 1128 29.59 -6.06 -13.91
N GLY A 1129 30.52 -6.65 -13.16
CA GLY A 1129 31.29 -7.83 -13.54
C GLY A 1129 30.74 -9.13 -12.95
N LYS A 1130 31.17 -10.26 -13.51
CA LYS A 1130 30.77 -11.62 -13.10
C LYS A 1130 31.02 -11.89 -11.62
N GLY A 1131 32.11 -11.35 -11.06
CA GLY A 1131 32.45 -11.48 -9.65
C GLY A 1131 31.45 -10.77 -8.74
N ASN A 1132 30.93 -9.60 -9.15
CA ASN A 1132 29.90 -8.89 -8.38
C ASN A 1132 28.60 -9.70 -8.29
N VAL A 1133 28.20 -10.33 -9.40
CA VAL A 1133 26.99 -11.17 -9.46
C VAL A 1133 27.14 -12.41 -8.58
N ILE A 1134 28.30 -13.08 -8.64
CA ILE A 1134 28.58 -14.26 -7.82
C ILE A 1134 28.61 -13.92 -6.32
N ASP A 1135 29.21 -12.80 -5.94
CA ASP A 1135 29.25 -12.35 -4.54
C ASP A 1135 27.83 -12.16 -3.98
N ALA A 1136 26.92 -11.55 -4.76
CA ALA A 1136 25.52 -11.39 -4.36
C ALA A 1136 24.77 -12.73 -4.22
N ILE A 1137 25.02 -13.68 -5.12
CA ILE A 1137 24.42 -15.03 -5.01
C ILE A 1137 24.92 -15.75 -3.75
N LYS A 1138 26.23 -15.67 -3.47
CA LYS A 1138 26.84 -16.26 -2.25
C LYS A 1138 26.35 -15.60 -0.97
N ALA A 1139 25.96 -14.33 -1.02
CA ALA A 1139 25.31 -13.63 0.09
C ALA A 1139 23.85 -14.08 0.33
N GLY A 1140 23.35 -15.06 -0.42
CA GLY A 1140 22.04 -15.69 -0.24
C GLY A 1140 20.97 -15.24 -1.22
N CYS A 1141 21.31 -14.54 -2.30
CA CYS A 1141 20.34 -14.17 -3.33
C CYS A 1141 20.08 -15.33 -4.30
N SER A 1142 18.91 -15.98 -4.17
CA SER A 1142 18.47 -17.08 -5.05
C SER A 1142 17.43 -16.69 -6.10
N ASP A 1143 16.85 -15.48 -6.00
CA ASP A 1143 15.86 -14.98 -6.96
C ASP A 1143 16.51 -14.08 -8.03
N PHE A 1144 16.11 -14.28 -9.28
CA PHE A 1144 16.67 -13.58 -10.43
C PHE A 1144 16.38 -12.06 -10.42
N ASN A 1145 15.16 -11.67 -10.08
CA ASN A 1145 14.78 -10.26 -10.08
C ASN A 1145 15.46 -9.51 -8.93
N LYS A 1146 15.52 -10.16 -7.76
CA LYS A 1146 16.26 -9.65 -6.59
C LYS A 1146 17.75 -9.48 -6.90
N LEU A 1147 18.36 -10.45 -7.58
CA LEU A 1147 19.76 -10.40 -7.99
C LEU A 1147 20.04 -9.21 -8.94
N CYS A 1148 19.16 -8.98 -9.91
CA CYS A 1148 19.26 -7.82 -10.80
C CYS A 1148 19.09 -6.50 -10.04
N SER A 1149 18.17 -6.46 -9.06
CA SER A 1149 17.95 -5.28 -8.22
C SER A 1149 19.14 -4.96 -7.30
N GLU A 1150 19.78 -5.97 -6.72
CA GLU A 1150 20.90 -5.79 -5.79
C GLU A 1150 22.20 -5.43 -6.52
N THR A 1151 22.46 -6.06 -7.66
CA THR A 1151 23.70 -5.82 -8.42
C THR A 1151 23.59 -4.63 -9.37
N GLY A 1152 22.37 -4.19 -9.71
CA GLY A 1152 22.11 -3.22 -10.76
C GLY A 1152 22.23 -3.79 -12.19
N ALA A 1153 22.72 -5.04 -12.34
CA ALA A 1153 22.85 -5.69 -13.64
C ALA A 1153 21.48 -6.09 -14.19
N GLY A 1154 21.25 -5.90 -15.49
CA GLY A 1154 19.97 -6.23 -16.14
C GLY A 1154 18.86 -5.19 -15.95
N LEU A 1155 19.07 -4.11 -15.18
CA LEU A 1155 18.08 -3.05 -14.97
C LEU A 1155 18.03 -1.99 -16.08
N GLY A 1156 19.10 -1.86 -16.87
CA GLY A 1156 19.18 -0.94 -18.01
C GLY A 1156 18.54 -1.52 -19.28
N CYS A 1157 19.34 -1.84 -20.29
CA CYS A 1157 18.85 -2.38 -21.57
C CYS A 1157 18.39 -3.85 -21.50
N GLY A 1158 18.74 -4.57 -20.42
CA GLY A 1158 18.35 -5.97 -20.20
C GLY A 1158 19.14 -7.02 -20.99
N SER A 1159 20.13 -6.64 -21.81
CA SER A 1159 20.88 -7.58 -22.67
C SER A 1159 21.64 -8.66 -21.88
N CYS A 1160 22.11 -8.33 -20.69
CA CYS A 1160 22.89 -9.23 -19.83
C CYS A 1160 22.05 -10.19 -18.98
N LYS A 1161 20.71 -10.07 -18.99
CA LYS A 1161 19.81 -10.91 -18.19
C LYS A 1161 19.96 -12.41 -18.43
N PRO A 1162 20.12 -12.92 -19.68
CA PRO A 1162 20.31 -14.36 -19.90
C PRO A 1162 21.59 -14.90 -19.23
N GLU A 1163 22.70 -14.18 -19.35
CA GLU A 1163 23.98 -14.54 -18.71
C GLU A 1163 23.86 -14.52 -17.18
N ILE A 1164 23.15 -13.54 -16.61
CA ILE A 1164 22.87 -13.47 -15.17
C ILE A 1164 22.02 -14.67 -14.70
N LYS A 1165 20.97 -15.05 -15.45
CA LYS A 1165 20.15 -16.24 -15.14
C LYS A 1165 21.00 -17.50 -15.15
N GLU A 1166 21.88 -17.65 -16.13
CA GLU A 1166 22.77 -18.80 -16.24
C GLU A 1166 23.76 -18.84 -15.06
N LEU A 1167 24.36 -17.70 -14.69
CA LEU A 1167 25.22 -17.58 -13.52
C LEU A 1167 24.50 -17.96 -12.22
N LEU A 1168 23.28 -17.45 -12.01
CA LEU A 1168 22.45 -17.78 -10.86
C LEU A 1168 22.15 -19.28 -10.80
N LYS A 1169 21.71 -19.87 -11.91
CA LYS A 1169 21.42 -21.31 -11.99
C LYS A 1169 22.66 -22.14 -11.68
N ASN A 1170 23.79 -21.83 -12.30
CA ASN A 1170 25.03 -22.58 -12.11
C ASN A 1170 25.56 -22.46 -10.67
N GLN A 1171 25.45 -21.29 -10.04
CA GLN A 1171 25.87 -21.12 -8.64
C GLN A 1171 24.92 -21.78 -7.64
N LEU A 1172 23.61 -21.75 -7.87
CA LEU A 1172 22.64 -22.48 -7.03
C LEU A 1172 22.82 -24.00 -7.13
N VAL A 1173 23.23 -24.51 -8.29
CA VAL A 1173 23.60 -25.93 -8.47
C VAL A 1173 24.89 -26.28 -7.74
N LEU A 1174 25.82 -25.34 -7.57
CA LEU A 1174 27.07 -25.53 -6.80
C LEU A 1174 26.88 -25.38 -5.28
N ALA A 1175 25.77 -24.77 -4.85
CA ALA A 1175 25.45 -24.53 -3.44
C ALA A 1175 24.53 -25.60 -2.82
N ASN A 1176 23.85 -26.38 -3.67
CA ASN A 1176 23.15 -27.62 -3.30
C ASN A 1176 24.08 -28.82 -3.48
#